data_AF-A0A1E5PYV5-F1
#
_entry.id   AF-A0A1E5PYV5-F1
#
_cell.length_a   1.000
_cell.length_b   1.000
_cell.length_c   1.000
_cell.angle_alpha   90.00
_cell.angle_beta   90.00
_cell.angle_gamma   90.00
#
_symmetry.space_group_name_H-M   'P 1'
#
loop_
_entity.id
_entity.type
_entity.pdbx_description
1 polymer ?
#
loop_
_entity_poly.entity_id
_entity_poly.type
_entity_poly.pdbx_seq_one_letter_code
_entity_poly.pdbx_strand_id
1 'polypeptide(L)'
;MRAMESNQDYPFAVTNTAAALLDGAGTITAWTPAAEALLERRPADVCGRPARDLLADPGSWEAVLAQGGRGGQREGWEGRATLRHGSGRELAVGFRVIPLVHGPHGGAARCLVLGAPLELVARWRQDHAFTHELFLQGRVGLAVFDADLRLLRTNTHLLPYTGVPVDLNGRRLADFLWAEDAGIIEDRLREVLRSGNPLIGFNTTTRTLDDPRGGRVVTVQAFRLQEPDGHPMGVATVFTDVTDHERSRGRLDLLYRATGALGGSLSVLRTVEDLVGVLAPSFGDCAAVDLADTVLTGGEPPAEGHHAAPLVRMAVAGADADALGTGTAHFADPLAAAVSRPAATGSDVAGPGVAGPGEPGPAGPRTRECRGELVTGLDTRPAGPGGDAAPEWAAALPGAHSAMTAPLCARGIRFGMLTLWRTGDTAPLEEDDLALLEEIAARAAVAVDNARRYTKERRTAVGLQRSLLPPATAETPALEAAGLYLPADSDSGVGGDWFDVIPLSSARVALVVGDVAGHGLHATAMMGRLRSAVRAMADLELEPEELLAHVDDMVLQVVAEAESDDSEDGDAGPPVPGGPVGATCLYAVYDPVTRHCVMASAGHPPPAVVGPDGTVEYVDLSPGPPLGVGGWPFEPVERELPAGSVLALYTDGLIERGEGDIDEGMQDLADRLLRADVLGRPLRQARHDIVEGMPPGRLRDDVTLLLARTRVVDADALATWQLDTEPAVVGDARHLVLDQLTAWDLDELAFSTELIVSELVTNAIRHAGGPVRLRLIRTDTLTCEVSDSSNTQPRMRRARNSEEGGRGLYIVAQLSHRWGSRYTVGGKTVWSEQSLPPA
;
A
#
# COMPACT_ATOMS: atom_id res chain seq x y z
N MET A 1 -20.24 -30.78 65.61
CA MET A 1 -20.21 -32.25 65.42
C MET A 1 -20.42 -32.54 63.94
N ARG A 2 -19.33 -32.50 63.16
CA ARG A 2 -19.14 -33.00 61.77
C ARG A 2 -17.80 -32.44 61.28
N ALA A 3 -16.74 -33.16 61.61
CA ALA A 3 -15.40 -33.08 61.03
C ALA A 3 -14.74 -34.43 61.33
N MET A 4 -15.41 -35.49 60.90
CA MET A 4 -14.96 -36.87 61.03
C MET A 4 -15.32 -37.53 59.73
N GLU A 5 -14.58 -37.21 58.67
CA GLU A 5 -14.46 -38.00 57.45
C GLU A 5 -13.37 -37.38 56.58
N SER A 6 -12.57 -38.24 55.96
CA SER A 6 -11.33 -37.97 55.20
C SER A 6 -10.07 -37.69 56.03
N ASN A 7 -9.66 -38.68 56.83
CA ASN A 7 -8.29 -38.75 57.36
C ASN A 7 -7.65 -40.12 57.08
N GLN A 8 -8.03 -40.80 55.99
CA GLN A 8 -7.50 -42.14 55.70
C GLN A 8 -5.97 -42.14 55.45
N ASP A 9 -5.40 -41.01 55.05
CA ASP A 9 -3.95 -40.84 54.86
C ASP A 9 -3.20 -40.29 56.08
N TYR A 10 -3.88 -39.96 57.18
CA TYR A 10 -3.15 -39.59 58.39
C TYR A 10 -2.57 -40.83 59.05
N PRO A 11 -1.24 -40.87 59.28
CA PRO A 11 -0.57 -42.05 59.82
C PRO A 11 -1.06 -42.46 61.22
N PHE A 12 -1.90 -41.66 61.88
CA PHE A 12 -2.51 -41.96 63.17
C PHE A 12 -4.06 -41.93 63.15
N ALA A 13 -4.70 -42.20 62.01
CA ALA A 13 -6.16 -42.23 61.86
C ALA A 13 -6.84 -43.41 62.59
N VAL A 14 -7.85 -43.11 63.43
CA VAL A 14 -8.41 -44.04 64.43
C VAL A 14 -8.95 -45.37 63.87
N THR A 15 -9.39 -45.39 62.61
CA THR A 15 -10.11 -46.54 62.03
C THR A 15 -9.21 -47.71 61.60
N ASN A 16 -7.88 -47.55 61.52
CA ASN A 16 -6.97 -48.65 61.19
C ASN A 16 -5.53 -48.49 61.75
N THR A 17 -5.36 -47.71 62.82
CA THR A 17 -4.03 -47.38 63.36
C THR A 17 -3.48 -48.45 64.30
N ALA A 18 -2.18 -48.75 64.16
CA ALA A 18 -1.44 -49.53 65.15
C ALA A 18 -1.35 -48.77 66.48
N ALA A 19 -2.23 -49.11 67.41
CA ALA A 19 -2.32 -48.48 68.71
C ALA A 19 -2.07 -49.44 69.88
N ALA A 20 -1.51 -48.90 70.96
CA ALA A 20 -1.29 -49.56 72.24
C ALA A 20 -1.75 -48.66 73.41
N LEU A 21 -2.35 -49.26 74.43
CA LEU A 21 -2.73 -48.59 75.67
C LEU A 21 -1.71 -48.90 76.76
N LEU A 22 -1.14 -47.86 77.39
CA LEU A 22 -0.13 -47.98 78.43
C LEU A 22 -0.69 -47.56 79.79
N ASP A 23 -0.37 -48.29 80.86
CA ASP A 23 -0.66 -47.88 82.23
C ASP A 23 0.34 -46.83 82.77
N GLY A 24 0.16 -46.43 84.03
CA GLY A 24 1.03 -45.45 84.69
C GLY A 24 2.48 -45.90 84.92
N ALA A 25 2.79 -47.19 84.74
CA ALA A 25 4.13 -47.75 84.81
C ALA A 25 4.76 -47.99 83.43
N GLY A 26 4.03 -47.71 82.33
CA GLY A 26 4.48 -47.98 80.96
C GLY A 26 4.28 -49.42 80.51
N THR A 27 3.40 -50.17 81.19
CA THR A 27 3.00 -51.54 80.82
C THR A 27 1.89 -51.51 79.78
N ILE A 28 1.98 -52.38 78.77
CA ILE A 28 0.97 -52.48 77.71
C ILE A 28 -0.26 -53.22 78.26
N THR A 29 -1.39 -52.53 78.33
CA THR A 29 -2.68 -53.04 78.84
C THR A 29 -3.61 -53.51 77.73
N ALA A 30 -3.49 -52.93 76.53
CA ALA A 30 -4.22 -53.38 75.35
C ALA A 30 -3.45 -53.04 74.07
N TRP A 31 -3.76 -53.80 73.01
CA TRP A 31 -3.03 -53.81 71.75
C TRP A 31 -4.01 -54.02 70.59
N THR A 32 -3.93 -53.21 69.55
CA THR A 32 -4.83 -53.31 68.39
C THR A 32 -4.38 -54.38 67.38
N PRO A 33 -5.30 -54.94 66.56
CA PRO A 33 -4.93 -55.84 65.46
C PRO A 33 -3.96 -55.22 64.45
N ALA A 34 -4.08 -53.92 64.17
CA ALA A 34 -3.15 -53.19 63.31
C ALA A 34 -1.73 -53.12 63.91
N ALA A 35 -1.61 -53.03 65.25
CA ALA A 35 -0.31 -53.09 65.93
C ALA A 35 0.28 -54.50 65.93
N GLU A 36 -0.56 -55.54 65.99
CA GLU A 36 -0.13 -56.93 65.80
C GLU A 36 0.39 -57.15 64.38
N ALA A 37 -0.29 -56.62 63.36
CA ALA A 37 0.17 -56.70 61.98
C ALA A 37 1.46 -55.88 61.73
N LEU A 38 1.59 -54.69 62.33
CA LEU A 38 2.77 -53.83 62.16
C LEU A 38 4.05 -54.42 62.76
N LEU A 39 3.93 -55.14 63.88
CA LEU A 39 5.08 -55.68 64.62
C LEU A 39 5.19 -57.21 64.58
N GLU A 40 4.23 -57.90 63.95
CA GLU A 40 4.07 -59.36 63.94
C GLU A 40 4.15 -59.99 65.35
N ARG A 41 3.50 -59.34 66.34
CA ARG A 41 3.45 -59.81 67.73
C ARG A 41 2.02 -59.88 68.23
N ARG A 42 1.63 -61.05 68.75
CA ARG A 42 0.26 -61.25 69.24
C ARG A 42 0.05 -60.49 70.55
N PRO A 43 -1.19 -60.04 70.86
CA PRO A 43 -1.50 -59.39 72.12
C PRO A 43 -1.07 -60.20 73.35
N ALA A 44 -1.16 -61.54 73.29
CA ALA A 44 -0.73 -62.43 74.38
C ALA A 44 0.79 -62.36 74.68
N ASP A 45 1.61 -61.98 73.71
CA ASP A 45 3.07 -61.92 73.85
C ASP A 45 3.56 -60.56 74.38
N VAL A 46 2.68 -59.55 74.38
CA VAL A 46 3.03 -58.14 74.58
C VAL A 46 2.21 -57.48 75.71
N CYS A 47 0.95 -57.84 75.88
CA CYS A 47 0.11 -57.32 76.96
C CYS A 47 0.58 -57.84 78.33
N GLY A 48 0.63 -56.96 79.33
CA GLY A 48 1.19 -57.23 80.65
C GLY A 48 2.72 -57.07 80.74
N ARG A 49 3.39 -56.71 79.63
CA ARG A 49 4.83 -56.44 79.61
C ARG A 49 5.14 -54.94 79.48
N PRO A 50 6.30 -54.49 79.99
CA PRO A 50 6.78 -53.12 79.78
C PRO A 50 6.95 -52.78 78.29
N ALA A 51 6.50 -51.61 77.84
CA ALA A 51 6.67 -51.18 76.44
C ALA A 51 8.13 -51.01 76.02
N ARG A 52 9.05 -50.78 76.97
CA ARG A 52 10.50 -50.74 76.72
C ARG A 52 11.04 -52.04 76.12
N ASP A 53 10.38 -53.17 76.37
CA ASP A 53 10.81 -54.48 75.88
C ASP A 53 10.53 -54.64 74.37
N LEU A 54 9.74 -53.75 73.78
CA LEU A 54 9.50 -53.69 72.34
C LEU A 54 10.61 -52.93 71.58
N LEU A 55 11.46 -52.16 72.28
CA LEU A 55 12.55 -51.43 71.66
C LEU A 55 13.62 -52.40 71.14
N ALA A 56 14.24 -52.06 70.01
CA ALA A 56 15.41 -52.78 69.50
C ALA A 56 16.57 -52.75 70.51
N ASP A 57 16.79 -51.60 71.16
CA ASP A 57 17.66 -51.41 72.32
C ASP A 57 16.85 -50.93 73.54
N PRO A 58 16.60 -51.78 74.55
CA PRO A 58 15.88 -51.40 75.77
C PRO A 58 16.56 -50.28 76.57
N GLY A 59 17.88 -50.07 76.41
CA GLY A 59 18.63 -48.98 77.06
C GLY A 59 18.26 -47.60 76.54
N SER A 60 17.65 -47.51 75.35
CA SER A 60 17.21 -46.25 74.73
C SER A 60 15.88 -45.71 75.28
N TRP A 61 15.25 -46.39 76.25
CA TRP A 61 13.94 -46.01 76.80
C TRP A 61 13.89 -44.59 77.37
N GLU A 62 14.91 -44.17 78.13
CA GLU A 62 14.96 -42.80 78.66
C GLU A 62 15.11 -41.75 77.57
N ALA A 63 15.88 -42.06 76.51
CA ALA A 63 16.04 -41.18 75.36
C ALA A 63 14.74 -41.04 74.55
N VAL A 64 13.95 -42.11 74.43
CA VAL A 64 12.62 -42.07 73.80
C VAL A 64 11.66 -41.21 74.61
N LEU A 65 11.61 -41.38 75.94
CA LEU A 65 10.76 -40.55 76.81
C LEU A 65 11.18 -39.08 76.85
N ALA A 66 12.49 -38.79 76.74
CA ALA A 66 13.01 -37.43 76.71
C ALA A 66 12.51 -36.61 75.50
N GLN A 67 12.13 -37.25 74.38
CA GLN A 67 11.59 -36.59 73.20
C GLN A 67 10.25 -35.86 73.48
N GLY A 68 9.49 -36.25 74.51
CA GLY A 68 8.23 -35.61 74.88
C GLY A 68 8.35 -34.34 75.73
N GLY A 69 9.55 -34.03 76.25
CA GLY A 69 9.79 -32.90 77.14
C GLY A 69 8.95 -32.92 78.44
N ARG A 70 9.12 -31.90 79.31
CA ARG A 70 8.32 -31.76 80.55
C ARG A 70 6.88 -31.24 80.29
N GLY A 71 6.62 -30.65 79.12
CA GLY A 71 5.33 -30.03 78.76
C GLY A 71 4.37 -30.92 77.97
N GLY A 72 4.86 -31.94 77.25
CA GLY A 72 4.04 -32.81 76.37
C GLY A 72 3.12 -33.79 77.09
N GLN A 73 3.19 -33.86 78.43
CA GLN A 73 2.39 -34.81 79.23
C GLN A 73 0.90 -34.44 79.36
N ARG A 74 0.50 -33.21 79.00
CA ARG A 74 -0.91 -32.77 79.06
C ARG A 74 -1.62 -32.73 77.71
N GLU A 75 -0.93 -32.39 76.62
CA GLU A 75 -1.53 -32.20 75.28
C GLU A 75 -1.17 -33.32 74.29
N GLY A 76 -0.31 -34.25 74.70
CA GLY A 76 0.24 -35.31 73.85
C GLY A 76 1.52 -34.88 73.13
N TRP A 77 2.32 -35.85 72.69
CA TRP A 77 3.61 -35.61 72.06
C TRP A 77 3.92 -36.65 70.98
N GLU A 78 4.78 -36.30 70.03
CA GLU A 78 5.22 -37.18 68.95
C GLU A 78 6.71 -37.49 69.08
N GLY A 79 7.11 -38.71 68.78
CA GLY A 79 8.48 -39.18 68.87
C GLY A 79 8.82 -40.27 67.86
N ARG A 80 10.06 -40.74 67.90
CA ARG A 80 10.58 -41.81 67.04
C ARG A 80 11.26 -42.86 67.90
N ALA A 81 11.03 -44.13 67.58
CA ALA A 81 11.66 -45.27 68.23
C ALA A 81 11.94 -46.38 67.21
N THR A 82 12.97 -47.19 67.47
CA THR A 82 13.24 -48.41 66.71
C THR A 82 12.71 -49.59 67.51
N LEU A 83 11.73 -50.30 66.96
CA LEU A 83 11.06 -51.43 67.59
C LEU A 83 11.56 -52.76 67.00
N ARG A 84 11.49 -53.84 67.78
CA ARG A 84 11.88 -55.18 67.34
C ARG A 84 10.67 -55.97 66.83
N HIS A 85 10.65 -56.21 65.53
CA HIS A 85 9.64 -57.01 64.83
C HIS A 85 9.64 -58.48 65.30
N GLY A 86 8.52 -59.19 65.14
CA GLY A 86 8.37 -60.60 65.51
C GLY A 86 9.35 -61.54 64.80
N SER A 87 9.76 -61.19 63.58
CA SER A 87 10.79 -61.89 62.81
C SER A 87 12.24 -61.60 63.23
N GLY A 88 12.47 -60.70 64.20
CA GLY A 88 13.80 -60.30 64.68
C GLY A 88 14.42 -59.09 63.97
N ARG A 89 13.77 -58.56 62.92
CA ARG A 89 14.18 -57.32 62.22
C ARG A 89 13.89 -56.08 63.06
N GLU A 90 14.69 -55.04 62.90
CA GLU A 90 14.43 -53.71 63.46
C GLU A 90 13.50 -52.88 62.56
N LEU A 91 12.53 -52.18 63.15
CA LEU A 91 11.55 -51.34 62.45
C LEU A 91 11.54 -49.94 63.06
N ALA A 92 11.85 -48.92 62.27
CA ALA A 92 11.74 -47.53 62.70
C ALA A 92 10.26 -47.09 62.67
N VAL A 93 9.76 -46.62 63.81
CA VAL A 93 8.35 -46.24 64.01
C VAL A 93 8.30 -44.79 64.53
N GLY A 94 7.49 -43.97 63.86
CA GLY A 94 7.03 -42.70 64.41
C GLY A 94 5.80 -42.95 65.27
N PHE A 95 5.75 -42.36 66.46
CA PHE A 95 4.63 -42.57 67.38
C PHE A 95 4.09 -41.25 67.93
N ARG A 96 2.80 -41.22 68.26
CA ARG A 96 2.12 -40.13 68.97
C ARG A 96 1.53 -40.66 70.27
N VAL A 97 1.88 -40.05 71.38
CA VAL A 97 1.35 -40.35 72.71
C VAL A 97 0.26 -39.35 73.04
N ILE A 98 -0.92 -39.85 73.38
CA ILE A 98 -2.09 -39.07 73.79
C ILE A 98 -2.43 -39.44 75.24
N PRO A 99 -2.34 -38.51 76.20
CA PRO A 99 -2.70 -38.77 77.59
C PRO A 99 -4.23 -38.94 77.71
N LEU A 100 -4.67 -39.94 78.47
CA LEU A 100 -6.10 -40.23 78.67
C LEU A 100 -6.60 -39.63 79.98
N VAL A 101 -7.58 -38.72 79.89
CA VAL A 101 -8.29 -38.17 81.05
C VAL A 101 -9.32 -39.21 81.52
N HIS A 102 -9.24 -39.63 82.79
CA HIS A 102 -10.13 -40.67 83.31
C HIS A 102 -11.54 -40.11 83.57
N GLY A 103 -12.56 -40.84 83.11
CA GLY A 103 -13.91 -40.72 83.65
C GLY A 103 -14.02 -41.35 85.05
N PRO A 104 -15.16 -41.20 85.76
CA PRO A 104 -15.33 -41.60 87.16
C PRO A 104 -15.15 -43.10 87.47
N HIS A 105 -14.99 -43.95 86.46
CA HIS A 105 -14.62 -45.36 86.60
C HIS A 105 -13.19 -45.54 86.05
N GLY A 106 -12.21 -45.28 86.92
CA GLY A 106 -10.79 -45.22 86.56
C GLY A 106 -10.28 -46.50 85.89
N GLY A 107 -9.92 -46.40 84.60
CA GLY A 107 -9.23 -47.47 83.88
C GLY A 107 -7.75 -47.56 84.26
N ALA A 108 -7.13 -48.73 84.09
CA ALA A 108 -5.71 -48.93 84.37
C ALA A 108 -4.78 -48.20 83.36
N ALA A 109 -5.27 -47.90 82.15
CA ALA A 109 -4.52 -47.24 81.09
C ALA A 109 -4.47 -45.71 81.28
N ARG A 110 -3.28 -45.12 81.15
CA ARG A 110 -3.02 -43.68 81.26
C ARG A 110 -2.69 -42.99 79.95
N CYS A 111 -2.17 -43.71 78.96
CA CYS A 111 -1.79 -43.14 77.67
C CYS A 111 -2.22 -44.05 76.51
N LEU A 112 -2.65 -43.44 75.42
CA LEU A 112 -2.82 -44.09 74.12
C LEU A 112 -1.62 -43.76 73.25
N VAL A 113 -0.92 -44.77 72.75
CA VAL A 113 0.19 -44.60 71.81
C VAL A 113 -0.25 -45.07 70.44
N LEU A 114 -0.19 -44.19 69.46
CA LEU A 114 -0.45 -44.46 68.05
C LEU A 114 0.90 -44.55 67.34
N GLY A 115 1.17 -45.64 66.63
CA GLY A 115 2.42 -45.89 65.93
C GLY A 115 2.21 -46.13 64.45
N ALA A 116 3.14 -45.67 63.63
CA ALA A 116 3.19 -45.95 62.20
C ALA A 116 4.65 -46.07 61.73
N PRO A 117 4.93 -46.82 60.64
CA PRO A 117 6.26 -46.84 60.03
C PRO A 117 6.78 -45.42 59.84
N LEU A 118 8.03 -45.17 60.24
CA LEU A 118 8.61 -43.82 60.21
C LEU A 118 8.61 -43.22 58.79
N GLU A 119 8.79 -44.07 57.77
CA GLU A 119 8.72 -43.69 56.36
C GLU A 119 7.34 -43.12 55.97
N LEU A 120 6.26 -43.72 56.48
CA LEU A 120 4.89 -43.24 56.24
C LEU A 120 4.64 -41.89 56.92
N VAL A 121 5.13 -41.72 58.15
CA VAL A 121 5.03 -40.44 58.88
C VAL A 121 5.85 -39.34 58.18
N ALA A 122 7.04 -39.67 57.69
CA ALA A 122 7.88 -38.74 56.95
C ALA A 122 7.23 -38.30 55.64
N ARG A 123 6.68 -39.26 54.87
CA ARG A 123 5.96 -38.99 53.62
C ARG A 123 4.74 -38.10 53.84
N TRP A 124 3.89 -38.43 54.83
CA TRP A 124 2.73 -37.60 55.16
C TRP A 124 3.11 -36.17 55.55
N ARG A 125 4.15 -35.99 56.38
CA ARG A 125 4.64 -34.65 56.75
C ARG A 125 5.15 -33.88 55.53
N GLN A 126 5.84 -34.55 54.62
CA GLN A 126 6.32 -33.96 53.38
C GLN A 126 5.16 -33.54 52.48
N ASP A 127 4.16 -34.40 52.28
CA ASP A 127 2.99 -34.11 51.45
C ASP A 127 2.13 -32.97 52.05
N HIS A 128 1.96 -32.95 53.37
CA HIS A 128 1.26 -31.88 54.08
C HIS A 128 2.02 -30.55 54.00
N ALA A 129 3.34 -30.55 54.21
CA ALA A 129 4.16 -29.35 54.07
C ALA A 129 4.11 -28.82 52.62
N PHE A 130 4.26 -29.71 51.64
CA PHE A 130 4.17 -29.37 50.22
C PHE A 130 2.82 -28.73 49.87
N THR A 131 1.70 -29.36 50.23
CA THR A 131 0.34 -28.83 49.97
C THR A 131 0.01 -27.59 50.79
N HIS A 132 0.64 -27.36 51.94
CA HIS A 132 0.50 -26.11 52.68
C HIS A 132 1.21 -24.97 51.95
N GLU A 133 2.50 -25.14 51.67
CA GLU A 133 3.35 -24.14 51.01
C GLU A 133 2.90 -23.81 49.59
N LEU A 134 2.32 -24.78 48.87
CA LEU A 134 1.79 -24.57 47.51
C LEU A 134 0.70 -23.49 47.48
N PHE A 135 -0.19 -23.46 48.50
CA PHE A 135 -1.29 -22.47 48.59
C PHE A 135 -0.87 -21.14 49.24
N LEU A 136 0.37 -21.02 49.72
CA LEU A 136 0.92 -19.74 50.18
C LEU A 136 1.62 -18.97 49.06
N GLN A 137 1.78 -19.57 47.87
CA GLN A 137 2.39 -18.90 46.72
C GLN A 137 1.48 -17.79 46.17
N GLY A 138 2.06 -16.63 45.84
CA GLY A 138 1.34 -15.45 45.32
C GLY A 138 1.49 -15.23 43.80
N ARG A 139 2.01 -16.20 43.04
CA ARG A 139 2.24 -16.06 41.58
C ARG A 139 1.39 -16.98 40.70
N VAL A 140 0.77 -18.00 41.29
CA VAL A 140 -0.05 -18.99 40.60
C VAL A 140 -1.34 -19.17 41.38
N GLY A 141 -2.47 -19.08 40.69
CA GLY A 141 -3.77 -19.33 41.27
C GLY A 141 -4.04 -20.82 41.42
N LEU A 142 -4.53 -21.21 42.57
CA LEU A 142 -4.89 -22.57 42.93
C LEU A 142 -6.29 -22.57 43.52
N ALA A 143 -7.10 -23.49 43.05
CA ALA A 143 -8.46 -23.68 43.53
C ALA A 143 -8.77 -25.18 43.56
N VAL A 144 -9.43 -25.63 44.63
CA VAL A 144 -9.92 -26.99 44.77
C VAL A 144 -11.42 -26.92 44.90
N PHE A 145 -12.11 -27.67 44.06
CA PHE A 145 -13.56 -27.77 44.01
C PHE A 145 -14.01 -29.16 44.46
N ASP A 146 -15.17 -29.24 45.10
CA ASP A 146 -15.85 -30.52 45.35
C ASP A 146 -16.53 -31.07 44.07
N ALA A 147 -17.20 -32.22 44.20
CA ALA A 147 -17.92 -32.87 43.10
C ALA A 147 -19.10 -32.03 42.54
N ASP A 148 -19.62 -31.08 43.32
CA ASP A 148 -20.68 -30.15 42.92
C ASP A 148 -20.12 -28.83 42.33
N LEU A 149 -18.80 -28.72 42.20
CA LEU A 149 -18.05 -27.52 41.78
C LEU A 149 -18.15 -26.34 42.76
N ARG A 150 -18.27 -26.61 44.07
CA ARG A 150 -18.10 -25.58 45.10
C ARG A 150 -16.65 -25.50 45.54
N LEU A 151 -16.16 -24.29 45.73
CA LEU A 151 -14.77 -24.05 46.08
C LEU A 151 -14.48 -24.43 47.53
N LEU A 152 -13.61 -25.42 47.75
CA LEU A 152 -13.18 -25.88 49.08
C LEU A 152 -11.96 -25.14 49.61
N ARG A 153 -11.03 -24.79 48.71
CA ARG A 153 -9.76 -24.15 49.08
C ARG A 153 -9.21 -23.34 47.92
N THR A 154 -8.66 -22.17 48.20
CA THR A 154 -8.00 -21.36 47.19
C THR A 154 -7.00 -20.37 47.79
N ASN A 155 -6.04 -19.94 46.99
CA ASN A 155 -5.16 -18.79 47.27
C ASN A 155 -5.52 -17.55 46.42
N THR A 156 -6.66 -17.55 45.72
CA THR A 156 -7.06 -16.46 44.79
C THR A 156 -7.14 -15.08 45.46
N HIS A 157 -7.48 -15.02 46.74
CA HIS A 157 -7.52 -13.77 47.52
C HIS A 157 -6.15 -13.12 47.72
N LEU A 158 -5.05 -13.84 47.42
CA LEU A 158 -3.68 -13.32 47.44
C LEU A 158 -3.25 -12.76 46.08
N LEU A 159 -4.08 -12.89 45.03
CA LEU A 159 -3.80 -12.39 43.69
C LEU A 159 -4.48 -11.03 43.47
N PRO A 160 -3.89 -10.13 42.66
CA PRO A 160 -4.33 -8.74 42.51
C PRO A 160 -5.55 -8.60 41.58
N TYR A 161 -6.62 -9.35 41.85
CA TYR A 161 -7.87 -9.31 41.07
C TYR A 161 -8.88 -8.36 41.70
N THR A 162 -9.42 -7.46 40.87
CA THR A 162 -10.50 -6.54 41.21
C THR A 162 -11.83 -7.29 41.32
N GLY A 163 -12.59 -7.08 42.41
CA GLY A 163 -13.93 -7.64 42.57
C GLY A 163 -14.01 -9.09 43.05
N VAL A 164 -12.91 -9.68 43.54
CA VAL A 164 -12.91 -11.04 44.12
C VAL A 164 -13.15 -10.97 45.63
N PRO A 165 -14.17 -11.67 46.17
CA PRO A 165 -14.42 -11.73 47.61
C PRO A 165 -13.26 -12.33 48.43
N VAL A 166 -13.09 -11.87 49.68
CA VAL A 166 -12.04 -12.35 50.60
C VAL A 166 -12.28 -13.78 51.09
N ASP A 167 -13.56 -14.19 51.25
CA ASP A 167 -13.94 -15.55 51.61
C ASP A 167 -14.74 -16.21 50.48
N LEU A 168 -14.10 -17.22 49.88
CA LEU A 168 -14.61 -17.94 48.72
C LEU A 168 -15.03 -19.39 49.06
N ASN A 169 -14.89 -19.83 50.32
CA ASN A 169 -15.20 -21.21 50.68
C ASN A 169 -16.70 -21.51 50.52
N GLY A 170 -17.03 -22.60 49.84
CA GLY A 170 -18.39 -23.06 49.53
C GLY A 170 -19.09 -22.34 48.37
N ARG A 171 -18.49 -21.30 47.79
CA ARG A 171 -19.05 -20.52 46.67
C ARG A 171 -18.86 -21.21 45.33
N ARG A 172 -19.70 -20.86 44.35
CA ARG A 172 -19.56 -21.21 42.93
C ARG A 172 -18.87 -20.07 42.16
N LEU A 173 -18.37 -20.36 40.96
CA LEU A 173 -17.73 -19.33 40.13
C LEU A 173 -18.71 -18.22 39.74
N ALA A 174 -19.97 -18.57 39.46
CA ALA A 174 -21.02 -17.61 39.12
C ALA A 174 -21.41 -16.65 40.25
N ASP A 175 -20.94 -16.87 41.49
CA ASP A 175 -21.22 -15.98 42.62
C ASP A 175 -20.35 -14.70 42.59
N PHE A 176 -19.29 -14.66 41.77
CA PHE A 176 -18.35 -13.53 41.68
C PHE A 176 -17.78 -13.27 40.27
N LEU A 177 -17.88 -14.23 39.35
CA LEU A 177 -17.63 -14.03 37.92
C LEU A 177 -18.93 -13.78 37.17
N TRP A 178 -18.83 -13.16 36.00
CA TRP A 178 -19.96 -13.06 35.07
C TRP A 178 -20.44 -14.48 34.70
N ALA A 179 -21.77 -14.68 34.74
CA ALA A 179 -22.44 -15.96 34.50
C ALA A 179 -21.97 -16.71 33.24
N GLU A 180 -21.70 -16.00 32.13
CA GLU A 180 -21.20 -16.62 30.90
C GLU A 180 -19.79 -17.20 31.08
N ASP A 181 -18.86 -16.39 31.61
CA ASP A 181 -17.47 -16.80 31.83
C ASP A 181 -17.40 -17.93 32.87
N ALA A 182 -18.21 -17.85 33.93
CA ALA A 182 -18.35 -18.90 34.93
C ALA A 182 -18.86 -20.22 34.33
N GLY A 183 -19.89 -20.16 33.47
CA GLY A 183 -20.45 -21.32 32.81
C GLY A 183 -19.44 -22.04 31.92
N ILE A 184 -18.67 -21.29 31.13
CA ILE A 184 -17.61 -21.83 30.26
C ILE A 184 -16.58 -22.63 31.08
N ILE A 185 -16.14 -22.07 32.21
CA ILE A 185 -15.16 -22.75 33.09
C ILE A 185 -15.80 -23.97 33.75
N GLU A 186 -16.99 -23.81 34.37
CA GLU A 186 -17.68 -24.90 35.08
C GLU A 186 -17.96 -26.10 34.17
N ASP A 187 -18.31 -25.88 32.90
CA ASP A 187 -18.54 -26.96 31.95
C ASP A 187 -17.27 -27.78 31.67
N ARG A 188 -16.12 -27.09 31.52
CA ARG A 188 -14.81 -27.77 31.39
C ARG A 188 -14.44 -28.54 32.65
N LEU A 189 -14.67 -27.98 33.84
CA LEU A 189 -14.41 -28.68 35.09
C LEU A 189 -15.31 -29.92 35.26
N ARG A 190 -16.58 -29.83 34.86
CA ARG A 190 -17.53 -30.95 34.86
C ARG A 190 -17.13 -32.06 33.88
N GLU A 191 -16.57 -31.69 32.73
CA GLU A 191 -15.99 -32.63 31.77
C GLU A 191 -14.79 -33.39 32.37
N VAL A 192 -13.90 -32.69 33.09
CA VAL A 192 -12.76 -33.30 33.81
C VAL A 192 -13.25 -34.25 34.90
N LEU A 193 -14.25 -33.88 35.69
CA LEU A 193 -14.87 -34.76 36.70
C LEU A 193 -15.39 -36.07 36.09
N ARG A 194 -16.15 -35.94 35.00
CA ARG A 194 -16.82 -37.08 34.37
C ARG A 194 -15.83 -37.99 33.63
N SER A 195 -14.94 -37.41 32.83
CA SER A 195 -14.03 -38.18 31.96
C SER A 195 -12.77 -38.64 32.68
N GLY A 196 -12.28 -37.89 33.67
CA GLY A 196 -10.97 -38.09 34.28
C GLY A 196 -9.80 -37.58 33.45
N ASN A 197 -10.05 -37.10 32.23
CA ASN A 197 -9.01 -36.51 31.38
C ASN A 197 -8.66 -35.10 31.92
N PRO A 198 -7.37 -34.79 32.11
CA PRO A 198 -6.96 -33.48 32.59
C PRO A 198 -7.20 -32.39 31.53
N LEU A 199 -7.61 -31.21 31.99
CA LEU A 199 -7.67 -30.00 31.18
C LEU A 199 -6.28 -29.38 31.13
N ILE A 200 -5.72 -29.26 29.92
CA ILE A 200 -4.38 -28.72 29.69
C ILE A 200 -4.52 -27.36 29.00
N GLY A 201 -4.16 -26.29 29.69
CA GLY A 201 -3.88 -24.98 29.09
C GLY A 201 -5.07 -24.34 28.38
N PHE A 202 -6.23 -24.25 29.03
CA PHE A 202 -7.42 -23.62 28.47
C PHE A 202 -7.43 -22.12 28.76
N ASN A 203 -7.22 -21.28 27.73
CA ASN A 203 -7.29 -19.83 27.87
C ASN A 203 -8.75 -19.36 27.79
N THR A 204 -9.18 -18.56 28.74
CA THR A 204 -10.52 -17.96 28.75
C THR A 204 -10.49 -16.57 29.36
N THR A 205 -11.41 -15.72 28.92
CA THR A 205 -11.64 -14.41 29.54
C THR A 205 -12.46 -14.59 30.80
N THR A 206 -12.15 -13.80 31.83
CA THR A 206 -12.82 -13.79 33.12
C THR A 206 -13.11 -12.35 33.52
N ARG A 207 -14.39 -12.02 33.57
CA ARG A 207 -14.93 -10.73 34.04
C ARG A 207 -15.52 -10.92 35.43
N THR A 208 -15.22 -10.01 36.35
CA THR A 208 -15.82 -10.00 37.68
C THR A 208 -17.08 -9.14 37.67
N LEU A 209 -17.98 -9.38 38.63
CA LEU A 209 -19.22 -8.60 38.73
C LEU A 209 -18.96 -7.10 39.00
N ASP A 210 -17.83 -6.76 39.63
CA ASP A 210 -17.43 -5.38 39.92
C ASP A 210 -16.62 -4.73 38.79
N ASP A 211 -16.14 -5.51 37.81
CA ASP A 211 -15.39 -5.03 36.64
C ASP A 211 -15.85 -5.75 35.35
N PRO A 212 -17.07 -5.45 34.87
CA PRO A 212 -17.64 -6.14 33.71
C PRO A 212 -16.93 -5.80 32.40
N ARG A 213 -16.22 -4.66 32.30
CA ARG A 213 -15.51 -4.23 31.08
C ARG A 213 -14.01 -4.59 31.10
N GLY A 214 -13.38 -4.75 32.27
CA GLY A 214 -11.94 -5.01 32.45
C GLY A 214 -11.55 -6.49 32.55
N GLY A 215 -12.17 -7.35 31.75
CA GLY A 215 -11.93 -8.80 31.77
C GLY A 215 -10.44 -9.19 31.62
N ARG A 216 -10.03 -10.24 32.33
CA ARG A 216 -8.68 -10.81 32.28
C ARG A 216 -8.64 -12.12 31.54
N VAL A 217 -7.55 -12.39 30.82
CA VAL A 217 -7.35 -13.70 30.19
C VAL A 217 -6.54 -14.59 31.13
N VAL A 218 -7.14 -15.70 31.53
CA VAL A 218 -6.51 -16.69 32.40
C VAL A 218 -6.35 -18.02 31.67
N THR A 219 -5.21 -18.67 31.88
CA THR A 219 -5.00 -20.06 31.48
C THR A 219 -5.44 -20.95 32.62
N VAL A 220 -6.41 -21.83 32.40
CA VAL A 220 -6.92 -22.80 33.37
C VAL A 220 -6.40 -24.20 33.03
N GLN A 221 -5.85 -24.86 34.04
CA GLN A 221 -5.48 -26.27 34.03
C GLN A 221 -6.26 -26.97 35.13
N ALA A 222 -6.73 -28.19 34.88
CA ALA A 222 -7.58 -28.88 35.84
C ALA A 222 -7.34 -30.39 35.85
N PHE A 223 -7.34 -30.97 37.05
CA PHE A 223 -7.07 -32.38 37.28
C PHE A 223 -8.10 -32.96 38.24
N ARG A 224 -8.63 -34.15 37.93
CA ARG A 224 -9.63 -34.82 38.74
C ARG A 224 -9.00 -35.39 40.02
N LEU A 225 -9.51 -34.99 41.17
CA LEU A 225 -9.17 -35.58 42.47
C LEU A 225 -10.01 -36.83 42.68
N GLN A 226 -9.37 -37.94 43.05
CA GLN A 226 -10.01 -39.25 43.22
C GLN A 226 -9.51 -39.94 44.48
N GLU A 227 -10.39 -40.74 45.07
CA GLU A 227 -10.03 -41.69 46.11
C GLU A 227 -9.18 -42.84 45.53
N PRO A 228 -8.45 -43.60 46.38
CA PRO A 228 -7.65 -44.74 45.93
C PRO A 228 -8.44 -45.83 45.18
N ASP A 229 -9.75 -45.88 45.36
CA ASP A 229 -10.68 -46.81 44.70
C ASP A 229 -11.22 -46.28 43.35
N GLY A 230 -10.85 -45.06 42.97
CA GLY A 230 -11.23 -44.40 41.72
C GLY A 230 -12.47 -43.51 41.79
N HIS A 231 -13.13 -43.36 42.94
CA HIS A 231 -14.28 -42.45 43.07
C HIS A 231 -13.85 -40.98 42.99
N PRO A 232 -14.53 -40.14 42.18
CA PRO A 232 -14.19 -38.73 42.04
C PRO A 232 -14.58 -37.92 43.29
N MET A 233 -13.62 -37.23 43.89
CA MET A 233 -13.82 -36.34 45.04
C MET A 233 -14.08 -34.90 44.61
N GLY A 234 -13.53 -34.48 43.48
CA GLY A 234 -13.51 -33.08 43.07
C GLY A 234 -12.51 -32.78 41.96
N VAL A 235 -12.18 -31.50 41.79
CA VAL A 235 -11.20 -31.02 40.80
C VAL A 235 -10.23 -30.05 41.45
N ALA A 236 -8.94 -30.24 41.22
CA ALA A 236 -7.94 -29.23 41.49
C ALA A 236 -7.64 -28.45 40.22
N THR A 237 -7.68 -27.12 40.29
CA THR A 237 -7.37 -26.23 39.19
C THR A 237 -6.16 -25.38 39.51
N VAL A 238 -5.30 -25.22 38.51
CA VAL A 238 -4.22 -24.24 38.49
C VAL A 238 -4.58 -23.20 37.46
N PHE A 239 -4.44 -21.92 37.78
CA PHE A 239 -4.67 -20.86 36.80
C PHE A 239 -3.63 -19.75 36.91
N THR A 240 -3.32 -19.15 35.76
CA THR A 240 -2.34 -18.07 35.64
C THR A 240 -2.91 -16.94 34.81
N ASP A 241 -2.70 -15.71 35.26
CA ASP A 241 -3.01 -14.52 34.48
C ASP A 241 -2.04 -14.43 33.29
N VAL A 242 -2.58 -14.50 32.08
CA VAL A 242 -1.83 -14.38 30.83
C VAL A 242 -2.30 -13.17 30.03
N THR A 243 -3.01 -12.23 30.67
CA THR A 243 -3.58 -11.04 30.02
C THR A 243 -2.51 -10.25 29.27
N ASP A 244 -1.37 -9.94 29.90
CA ASP A 244 -0.28 -9.21 29.26
C ASP A 244 0.35 -10.00 28.10
N HIS A 245 0.45 -11.32 28.24
CA HIS A 245 1.00 -12.20 27.20
C HIS A 245 0.09 -12.25 25.97
N GLU A 246 -1.21 -12.42 26.18
CA GLU A 246 -2.22 -12.44 25.11
C GLU A 246 -2.38 -11.07 24.46
N ARG A 247 -2.40 -9.98 25.26
CA ARG A 247 -2.35 -8.61 24.74
C ARG A 247 -1.10 -8.38 23.88
N SER A 248 0.09 -8.76 24.35
CA SER A 248 1.34 -8.61 23.59
C SER A 248 1.31 -9.40 22.27
N ARG A 249 0.78 -10.64 22.28
CA ARG A 249 0.59 -11.44 21.06
C ARG A 249 -0.40 -10.81 20.11
N GLY A 250 -1.52 -10.29 20.62
CA GLY A 250 -2.52 -9.56 19.84
C GLY A 250 -1.94 -8.29 19.20
N ARG A 251 -1.11 -7.53 19.94
CA ARG A 251 -0.41 -6.34 19.41
C ARG A 251 0.51 -6.70 18.25
N LEU A 252 1.31 -7.75 18.38
CA LEU A 252 2.21 -8.21 17.31
C LEU A 252 1.45 -8.71 16.06
N ASP A 253 0.38 -9.47 16.26
CA ASP A 253 -0.48 -9.95 15.17
C ASP A 253 -1.14 -8.77 14.43
N LEU A 254 -1.65 -7.78 15.17
CA LEU A 254 -2.21 -6.56 14.60
C LEU A 254 -1.18 -5.77 13.80
N LEU A 255 0.03 -5.57 14.33
CA LEU A 255 1.12 -4.91 13.61
C LEU A 255 1.49 -5.65 12.32
N TYR A 256 1.54 -6.98 12.36
CA TYR A 256 1.83 -7.80 11.18
C TYR A 256 0.74 -7.62 10.11
N ARG A 257 -0.54 -7.73 10.48
CA ARG A 257 -1.66 -7.53 9.54
C ARG A 257 -1.72 -6.11 8.98
N ALA A 258 -1.53 -5.10 9.83
CA ALA A 258 -1.49 -3.70 9.41
C ALA A 258 -0.34 -3.45 8.43
N THR A 259 0.86 -3.97 8.70
CA THR A 259 2.02 -3.83 7.80
C THR A 259 1.78 -4.53 6.46
N GLY A 260 1.13 -5.70 6.47
CA GLY A 260 0.72 -6.40 5.25
C GLY A 260 -0.26 -5.59 4.40
N ALA A 261 -1.28 -4.98 5.02
CA ALA A 261 -2.21 -4.07 4.34
C ALA A 261 -1.50 -2.85 3.73
N LEU A 262 -0.57 -2.23 4.46
CA LEU A 262 0.16 -1.06 3.98
C LEU A 262 1.09 -1.33 2.78
N GLY A 263 1.62 -2.55 2.66
CA GLY A 263 2.55 -2.94 1.59
C GLY A 263 1.89 -3.42 0.28
N GLY A 264 0.56 -3.59 0.25
CA GLY A 264 -0.15 -4.21 -0.87
C GLY A 264 -0.44 -3.29 -2.06
N SER A 265 -0.27 -1.97 -1.92
CA SER A 265 -0.63 -1.00 -2.95
C SER A 265 0.24 0.25 -2.94
N LEU A 266 0.44 0.85 -4.11
CA LEU A 266 1.00 2.20 -4.29
C LEU A 266 -0.08 3.27 -4.51
N SER A 267 -1.35 2.94 -4.25
CA SER A 267 -2.47 3.88 -4.28
C SER A 267 -2.77 4.40 -2.88
N VAL A 268 -2.71 5.73 -2.70
CA VAL A 268 -2.99 6.38 -1.41
C VAL A 268 -4.34 5.95 -0.83
N LEU A 269 -5.40 5.94 -1.65
CA LEU A 269 -6.76 5.59 -1.22
C LEU A 269 -6.83 4.13 -0.76
N ARG A 270 -6.30 3.22 -1.58
CA ARG A 270 -6.36 1.78 -1.28
C ARG A 270 -5.55 1.43 -0.03
N THR A 271 -4.37 2.05 0.15
CA THR A 271 -3.54 1.87 1.34
C THR A 271 -4.29 2.25 2.63
N VAL A 272 -5.05 3.35 2.63
CA VAL A 272 -5.80 3.77 3.82
C VAL A 272 -7.09 2.99 4.04
N GLU A 273 -7.76 2.54 2.96
CA GLU A 273 -8.91 1.64 3.02
C GLU A 273 -8.52 0.27 3.61
N ASP A 274 -7.44 -0.33 3.10
CA ASP A 274 -6.93 -1.61 3.60
C ASP A 274 -6.51 -1.49 5.08
N LEU A 275 -5.92 -0.35 5.48
CA LEU A 275 -5.55 -0.09 6.86
C LEU A 275 -6.78 -0.04 7.79
N VAL A 276 -7.79 0.79 7.50
CA VAL A 276 -8.98 0.89 8.36
C VAL A 276 -9.75 -0.43 8.42
N GLY A 277 -9.77 -1.19 7.32
CA GLY A 277 -10.37 -2.53 7.26
C GLY A 277 -9.70 -3.54 8.20
N VAL A 278 -8.41 -3.38 8.51
CA VAL A 278 -7.70 -4.21 9.50
C VAL A 278 -7.92 -3.72 10.94
N LEU A 279 -7.94 -2.41 11.16
CA LEU A 279 -8.01 -1.81 12.49
C LEU A 279 -9.40 -1.86 13.13
N ALA A 280 -10.46 -1.64 12.35
CA ALA A 280 -11.85 -1.61 12.85
C ALA A 280 -12.43 -2.95 13.35
N PRO A 281 -11.97 -4.14 12.91
CA PRO A 281 -12.40 -5.39 13.55
C PRO A 281 -11.45 -5.86 14.67
N SER A 282 -10.24 -5.30 14.75
CA SER A 282 -9.16 -5.88 15.57
C SER A 282 -8.66 -4.97 16.69
N PHE A 283 -9.01 -3.68 16.68
CA PHE A 283 -8.41 -2.70 17.59
C PHE A 283 -9.38 -1.67 18.17
N GLY A 284 -10.19 -1.06 17.30
CA GLY A 284 -11.38 -0.29 17.66
C GLY A 284 -12.63 -0.96 17.10
N ASP A 285 -13.81 -0.40 17.37
CA ASP A 285 -15.07 -0.81 16.72
C ASP A 285 -15.33 -0.03 15.43
N CYS A 286 -14.71 1.16 15.31
CA CYS A 286 -14.67 1.98 14.12
C CYS A 286 -13.30 2.65 13.97
N ALA A 287 -12.85 2.80 12.73
CA ALA A 287 -11.59 3.42 12.35
C ALA A 287 -11.80 4.39 11.19
N ALA A 288 -11.08 5.51 11.18
CA ALA A 288 -11.08 6.45 10.07
C ALA A 288 -9.68 7.02 9.81
N VAL A 289 -9.40 7.31 8.53
CA VAL A 289 -8.21 8.04 8.11
C VAL A 289 -8.62 9.30 7.37
N ASP A 290 -8.15 10.43 7.86
CA ASP A 290 -8.38 11.76 7.29
C ASP A 290 -7.05 12.30 6.73
N LEU A 291 -6.97 12.60 5.44
CA LEU A 291 -5.74 13.07 4.77
C LEU A 291 -5.90 14.50 4.25
N ALA A 292 -4.79 15.22 4.11
CA ALA A 292 -4.80 16.50 3.38
C ALA A 292 -5.09 16.27 1.89
N ASP A 293 -5.96 17.11 1.30
CA ASP A 293 -6.41 16.98 -0.10
C ASP A 293 -5.23 16.96 -1.11
N THR A 294 -4.16 17.71 -0.82
CA THR A 294 -2.96 17.75 -1.67
C THR A 294 -2.28 16.38 -1.83
N VAL A 295 -2.41 15.48 -0.84
CA VAL A 295 -1.80 14.14 -0.87
C VAL A 295 -2.38 13.29 -2.01
N LEU A 296 -3.66 13.46 -2.34
CA LEU A 296 -4.33 12.71 -3.40
C LEU A 296 -3.78 13.03 -4.79
N THR A 297 -3.24 14.23 -4.95
CA THR A 297 -2.68 14.69 -6.22
C THR A 297 -1.16 14.53 -6.29
N GLY A 298 -0.55 13.90 -5.28
CA GLY A 298 0.90 13.79 -5.13
C GLY A 298 1.57 15.03 -4.52
N GLY A 299 0.78 16.06 -4.21
CA GLY A 299 1.25 17.29 -3.57
C GLY A 299 1.72 17.06 -2.14
N GLU A 300 2.68 17.87 -1.70
CA GLU A 300 3.11 17.89 -0.30
C GLU A 300 2.20 18.84 0.47
N PRO A 301 1.62 18.45 1.61
CA PRO A 301 0.91 19.39 2.46
C PRO A 301 1.89 20.45 2.98
N PRO A 302 1.43 21.70 3.18
CA PRO A 302 2.31 22.79 3.63
C PRO A 302 2.99 22.44 4.96
N ALA A 303 4.29 22.75 5.04
CA ALA A 303 5.07 22.57 6.25
C ALA A 303 4.48 23.39 7.42
N GLU A 304 4.59 22.84 8.64
CA GLU A 304 3.92 23.33 9.85
C GLU A 304 4.12 24.85 10.07
N GLY A 305 3.02 25.61 10.16
CA GLY A 305 3.04 27.04 10.52
C GLY A 305 2.06 27.95 9.78
N HIS A 306 1.47 27.50 8.68
CA HIS A 306 0.44 28.24 7.94
C HIS A 306 -0.83 27.38 7.90
N HIS A 307 -1.94 27.91 8.42
CA HIS A 307 -3.32 27.37 8.46
C HIS A 307 -3.48 25.85 8.31
N ALA A 308 -4.01 25.19 9.35
CA ALA A 308 -4.42 23.77 9.32
C ALA A 308 -5.06 23.44 7.96
N ALA A 309 -4.35 22.66 7.15
CA ALA A 309 -4.86 22.26 5.87
C ALA A 309 -6.14 21.44 6.11
N PRO A 310 -7.24 21.73 5.42
CA PRO A 310 -8.45 20.95 5.56
C PRO A 310 -8.14 19.47 5.32
N LEU A 311 -8.44 18.62 6.30
CA LEU A 311 -8.38 17.18 6.13
C LEU A 311 -9.69 16.70 5.49
N VAL A 312 -9.58 15.68 4.66
CA VAL A 312 -10.69 14.99 4.00
C VAL A 312 -10.68 13.55 4.48
N ARG A 313 -11.85 13.08 4.92
CA ARG A 313 -12.04 11.70 5.34
C ARG A 313 -11.96 10.77 4.14
N MET A 314 -10.87 10.02 4.06
CA MET A 314 -10.56 9.17 2.91
C MET A 314 -11.10 7.76 3.07
N ALA A 315 -11.05 7.22 4.28
CA ALA A 315 -11.50 5.87 4.55
C ALA A 315 -12.13 5.77 5.94
N VAL A 316 -13.17 4.94 6.05
CA VAL A 316 -13.85 4.58 7.30
C VAL A 316 -14.18 3.09 7.24
N ALA A 317 -14.02 2.39 8.36
CA ALA A 317 -14.51 1.02 8.52
C ALA A 317 -15.01 0.81 9.95
N GLY A 318 -15.99 -0.09 10.12
CA GLY A 318 -16.49 -0.51 11.44
C GLY A 318 -17.98 -0.31 11.65
N ALA A 319 -18.43 -0.52 12.89
CA ALA A 319 -19.82 -0.29 13.28
C ALA A 319 -20.17 1.20 13.15
N ASP A 320 -21.37 1.49 12.61
CA ASP A 320 -21.87 2.85 12.36
C ASP A 320 -20.98 3.71 11.42
N ALA A 321 -20.18 3.08 10.55
CA ALA A 321 -19.37 3.78 9.53
C ALA A 321 -20.19 4.72 8.63
N ASP A 322 -21.47 4.39 8.38
CA ASP A 322 -22.41 5.22 7.62
C ASP A 322 -22.66 6.60 8.29
N ALA A 323 -22.53 6.69 9.62
CA ALA A 323 -22.70 7.94 10.35
C ALA A 323 -21.51 8.90 10.14
N LEU A 324 -20.33 8.37 9.82
CA LEU A 324 -19.11 9.14 9.62
C LEU A 324 -18.91 9.56 8.16
N GLY A 325 -19.31 8.73 7.19
CA GLY A 325 -19.24 9.00 5.74
C GLY A 325 -17.84 9.16 5.16
N THR A 326 -17.63 8.81 3.90
CA THR A 326 -16.44 9.23 3.13
C THR A 326 -16.70 10.56 2.43
N GLY A 327 -15.69 11.43 2.31
CA GLY A 327 -15.85 12.75 1.68
C GLY A 327 -16.63 13.80 2.48
N THR A 328 -17.02 13.50 3.73
CA THR A 328 -17.62 14.48 4.65
C THR A 328 -16.59 15.51 5.15
N ALA A 329 -17.03 16.76 5.27
CA ALA A 329 -16.22 17.96 5.37
C ALA A 329 -15.28 18.06 6.59
N HIS A 330 -14.02 18.40 6.29
CA HIS A 330 -13.10 19.26 7.05
C HIS A 330 -13.24 19.26 8.58
N PHE A 331 -12.73 18.22 9.25
CA PHE A 331 -12.37 18.40 10.65
C PHE A 331 -11.32 19.52 10.73
N ALA A 332 -11.57 20.54 11.56
CA ALA A 332 -10.49 21.38 12.03
C ALA A 332 -9.46 20.46 12.68
N ASP A 333 -8.18 20.60 12.30
CA ASP A 333 -7.10 19.73 12.78
C ASP A 333 -7.24 19.49 14.30
N PRO A 334 -7.55 18.24 14.74
CA PRO A 334 -7.76 17.85 16.13
C PRO A 334 -6.69 18.41 17.07
N LEU A 335 -5.44 18.37 16.62
CA LEU A 335 -4.27 18.76 17.38
C LEU A 335 -3.94 20.25 17.24
N ALA A 336 -4.55 20.97 16.28
CA ALA A 336 -4.44 22.42 16.18
C ALA A 336 -5.37 23.15 17.17
N ALA A 337 -6.53 22.56 17.50
CA ALA A 337 -7.52 23.17 18.40
C ALA A 337 -7.06 23.23 19.87
N ALA A 338 -6.31 22.23 20.34
CA ALA A 338 -5.80 22.15 21.72
C ALA A 338 -4.80 23.28 22.08
N VAL A 339 -4.25 23.96 21.07
CA VAL A 339 -3.25 25.02 21.23
C VAL A 339 -3.86 26.40 21.56
N SER A 340 -5.14 26.63 21.26
CA SER A 340 -5.72 27.98 21.21
C SER A 340 -6.53 28.41 22.43
N ARG A 341 -6.45 27.76 23.60
CA ARG A 341 -7.12 28.26 24.83
C ARG A 341 -6.28 29.37 25.49
N PRO A 342 -6.74 30.64 25.54
CA PRO A 342 -6.13 31.63 26.40
C PRO A 342 -6.59 31.36 27.83
N ALA A 343 -5.65 31.27 28.77
CA ALA A 343 -5.97 31.24 30.20
C ALA A 343 -6.63 32.57 30.59
N ALA A 344 -7.94 32.56 30.80
CA ALA A 344 -8.67 33.71 31.34
C ALA A 344 -9.01 33.45 32.81
N THR A 345 -8.41 34.25 33.70
CA THR A 345 -9.06 35.11 34.72
C THR A 345 -8.24 35.19 36.00
N GLY A 346 -7.71 36.39 36.24
CA GLY A 346 -7.22 36.89 37.53
C GLY A 346 -7.18 38.41 37.42
N SER A 347 -8.14 39.08 38.07
CA SER A 347 -8.37 40.52 38.00
C SER A 347 -7.42 41.32 38.90
N ASP A 348 -7.28 42.61 38.54
CA ASP A 348 -6.84 43.75 39.35
C ASP A 348 -5.32 43.83 39.66
N VAL A 349 -4.58 44.93 39.46
CA VAL A 349 -4.84 46.37 39.67
C VAL A 349 -3.97 47.21 38.71
N ALA A 350 -4.48 48.35 38.28
CA ALA A 350 -3.83 49.36 37.46
C ALA A 350 -2.63 50.08 38.13
N GLY A 351 -1.58 50.35 37.34
CA GLY A 351 -0.54 51.33 37.65
C GLY A 351 0.35 51.61 36.41
N PRO A 352 0.55 52.87 35.97
CA PRO A 352 1.37 53.18 34.81
C PRO A 352 2.84 53.34 35.23
N GLY A 353 3.71 52.42 34.81
CA GLY A 353 5.13 52.44 35.19
C GLY A 353 6.04 51.84 34.12
N VAL A 354 6.65 52.74 33.35
CA VAL A 354 8.01 52.68 32.76
C VAL A 354 8.49 51.31 32.24
N ALA A 355 8.52 51.18 30.91
CA ALA A 355 9.21 50.10 30.21
C ALA A 355 10.74 50.25 30.37
N GLY A 356 11.39 49.26 31.00
CA GLY A 356 12.82 49.00 30.90
C GLY A 356 13.06 47.76 30.00
N PRO A 357 14.16 47.69 29.24
CA PRO A 357 14.44 46.57 28.36
C PRO A 357 14.98 45.39 29.19
N GLY A 358 14.10 44.43 29.48
CA GLY A 358 14.44 43.15 30.10
C GLY A 358 14.52 42.05 29.04
N GLU A 359 15.68 41.39 29.01
CA GLU A 359 16.10 40.20 28.28
C GLU A 359 14.99 39.29 27.70
N PRO A 360 15.04 38.93 26.39
CA PRO A 360 14.24 37.84 25.88
C PRO A 360 14.82 36.51 26.37
N GLY A 361 14.11 35.84 27.28
CA GLY A 361 14.33 34.43 27.60
C GLY A 361 14.16 33.55 26.36
N PRO A 362 14.79 32.36 26.30
CA PRO A 362 14.84 31.56 25.09
C PRO A 362 13.49 30.86 24.87
N ALA A 363 12.56 31.53 24.21
CA ALA A 363 11.48 30.87 23.49
C ALA A 363 12.04 30.35 22.16
N GLY A 364 12.83 29.27 22.23
CA GLY A 364 13.11 28.47 21.05
C GLY A 364 11.79 27.87 20.52
N PRO A 365 11.65 27.66 19.19
CA PRO A 365 10.51 26.93 18.66
C PRO A 365 10.52 25.54 19.27
N ARG A 366 9.55 25.26 20.15
CA ARG A 366 9.31 23.90 20.63
C ARG A 366 8.99 23.07 19.40
N THR A 367 9.88 22.16 19.02
CA THR A 367 9.59 21.02 18.15
C THR A 367 8.32 20.37 18.69
N ARG A 368 7.19 20.60 18.01
CA ARG A 368 5.89 20.08 18.42
C ARG A 368 5.88 18.59 18.17
N GLU A 369 5.76 17.80 19.22
CA GLU A 369 5.73 16.35 19.13
C GLU A 369 4.50 15.90 18.31
N CYS A 370 4.71 15.13 17.24
CA CYS A 370 3.68 14.33 16.57
C CYS A 370 3.19 13.25 17.56
N ARG A 371 2.41 13.65 18.56
CA ARG A 371 1.83 12.76 19.56
C ARG A 371 0.35 12.58 19.32
N GLY A 372 -0.12 11.36 19.57
CA GLY A 372 -1.52 11.04 19.62
C GLY A 372 -2.21 11.58 20.87
N GLU A 373 -3.54 11.47 20.88
CA GLU A 373 -4.39 11.84 22.00
C GLU A 373 -5.39 10.72 22.29
N LEU A 374 -5.59 10.40 23.57
CA LEU A 374 -6.56 9.43 24.07
C LEU A 374 -7.64 10.13 24.89
N VAL A 375 -8.91 9.86 24.57
CA VAL A 375 -10.08 10.39 25.28
C VAL A 375 -10.96 9.23 25.74
N THR A 376 -11.10 9.07 27.05
CA THR A 376 -11.98 8.07 27.68
C THR A 376 -13.15 8.73 28.41
N GLY A 377 -14.20 7.97 28.72
CA GLY A 377 -15.38 8.46 29.46
C GLY A 377 -16.24 9.44 28.67
N LEU A 378 -16.35 9.23 27.34
CA LEU A 378 -17.17 10.07 26.47
C LEU A 378 -18.68 9.95 26.80
N ASP A 379 -19.11 8.77 27.25
CA ASP A 379 -20.47 8.43 27.68
C ASP A 379 -20.87 9.07 29.02
N THR A 380 -19.89 9.40 29.86
CA THR A 380 -20.08 9.93 31.23
C THR A 380 -19.85 11.44 31.32
N ARG A 381 -19.41 12.10 30.24
CA ARG A 381 -19.22 13.55 30.19
C ARG A 381 -20.56 14.30 30.10
N PRO A 382 -20.77 15.36 30.89
CA PRO A 382 -22.01 16.14 30.83
C PRO A 382 -22.11 16.90 29.50
N ALA A 383 -23.20 16.67 28.76
CA ALA A 383 -23.57 17.44 27.58
C ALA A 383 -24.09 18.83 28.01
N GLY A 384 -23.18 19.79 28.26
CA GLY A 384 -23.57 21.15 28.65
C GLY A 384 -22.50 22.19 28.31
N PRO A 385 -22.89 23.44 28.00
CA PRO A 385 -21.96 24.53 27.69
C PRO A 385 -21.33 25.03 29.01
N GLY A 386 -20.24 24.39 29.45
CA GLY A 386 -19.54 24.77 30.67
C GLY A 386 -18.62 23.71 31.30
N GLY A 387 -18.64 22.46 30.83
CA GLY A 387 -17.61 21.45 31.14
C GLY A 387 -16.53 21.37 30.06
N ASP A 388 -15.40 20.70 30.32
CA ASP A 388 -14.43 20.32 29.29
C ASP A 388 -15.10 19.38 28.28
N ALA A 389 -15.73 19.97 27.26
CA ALA A 389 -16.37 19.28 26.16
C ALA A 389 -15.34 18.41 25.45
N ALA A 390 -15.76 17.20 25.06
CA ALA A 390 -14.92 16.30 24.30
C ALA A 390 -14.53 16.95 22.94
N PRO A 391 -13.32 16.70 22.43
CA PRO A 391 -12.93 17.14 21.10
C PRO A 391 -13.93 16.67 20.03
N GLU A 392 -14.17 17.48 19.01
CA GLU A 392 -15.15 17.19 17.95
C GLU A 392 -14.89 15.84 17.25
N TRP A 393 -13.61 15.52 17.01
CA TRP A 393 -13.22 14.22 16.45
C TRP A 393 -13.56 13.04 17.37
N ALA A 394 -13.42 13.20 18.69
CA ALA A 394 -13.69 12.15 19.66
C ALA A 394 -15.21 11.90 19.80
N ALA A 395 -16.00 12.97 19.71
CA ALA A 395 -17.46 12.94 19.74
C ALA A 395 -18.12 12.68 18.36
N ALA A 396 -17.33 12.53 17.30
CA ALA A 396 -17.83 12.39 15.92
C ALA A 396 -18.65 11.11 15.70
N LEU A 397 -18.37 10.04 16.46
CA LEU A 397 -19.12 8.79 16.40
C LEU A 397 -20.13 8.72 17.56
N PRO A 398 -21.44 8.71 17.29
CA PRO A 398 -22.46 8.52 18.32
C PRO A 398 -22.27 7.19 19.06
N GLY A 399 -22.42 7.20 20.39
CA GLY A 399 -22.31 5.98 21.21
C GLY A 399 -20.87 5.55 21.54
N ALA A 400 -19.85 6.30 21.10
CA ALA A 400 -18.47 6.07 21.52
C ALA A 400 -18.28 6.41 23.00
N HIS A 401 -17.67 5.50 23.76
CA HIS A 401 -17.26 5.74 25.16
C HIS A 401 -15.75 6.01 25.30
N SER A 402 -14.97 5.66 24.27
CA SER A 402 -13.52 5.86 24.21
C SER A 402 -13.09 6.13 22.77
N ALA A 403 -12.16 7.06 22.56
CA ALA A 403 -11.59 7.36 21.26
C ALA A 403 -10.10 7.71 21.37
N MET A 404 -9.32 7.43 20.34
CA MET A 404 -7.93 7.87 20.26
C MET A 404 -7.56 8.26 18.82
N THR A 405 -6.61 9.17 18.69
CA THR A 405 -6.14 9.64 17.37
C THR A 405 -4.63 9.73 17.36
N ALA A 406 -4.00 9.45 16.22
CA ALA A 406 -2.56 9.55 16.01
C ALA A 406 -2.24 10.24 14.66
N PRO A 407 -1.25 11.15 14.63
CA PRO A 407 -0.88 11.85 13.40
C PRO A 407 -0.10 10.96 12.44
N LEU A 408 -0.43 11.06 11.15
CA LEU A 408 0.31 10.42 10.07
C LEU A 408 1.50 11.31 9.69
N CYS A 409 2.57 11.25 10.49
CA CYS A 409 3.80 12.00 10.25
C CYS A 409 4.90 11.14 9.61
N ALA A 410 5.46 11.57 8.49
CA ALA A 410 6.72 11.01 7.97
C ALA A 410 7.66 12.12 7.50
N ARG A 411 8.95 11.99 7.84
CA ARG A 411 10.02 12.94 7.43
C ARG A 411 9.74 14.41 7.78
N GLY A 412 9.08 14.65 8.91
CA GLY A 412 8.74 16.00 9.38
C GLY A 412 7.50 16.62 8.72
N ILE A 413 6.77 15.84 7.90
CA ILE A 413 5.55 16.26 7.21
C ILE A 413 4.37 15.47 7.79
N ARG A 414 3.28 16.17 8.12
CA ARG A 414 2.01 15.56 8.54
C ARG A 414 1.08 15.41 7.34
N PHE A 415 0.75 14.19 6.99
CA PHE A 415 -0.13 13.86 5.87
C PHE A 415 -1.60 13.80 6.25
N GLY A 416 -1.91 13.57 7.53
CA GLY A 416 -3.26 13.37 8.01
C GLY A 416 -3.32 12.83 9.43
N MET A 417 -4.46 12.23 9.78
CA MET A 417 -4.76 11.65 11.08
C MET A 417 -5.38 10.25 10.92
N LEU A 418 -5.06 9.36 11.86
CA LEU A 418 -5.70 8.06 12.02
C LEU A 418 -6.47 8.08 13.35
N THR A 419 -7.76 7.78 13.30
CA THR A 419 -8.64 7.85 14.48
C THR A 419 -9.38 6.54 14.70
N LEU A 420 -9.50 6.12 15.96
CA LEU A 420 -10.20 4.92 16.40
C LEU A 420 -11.21 5.24 17.49
N TRP A 421 -12.35 4.55 17.45
CA TRP A 421 -13.40 4.65 18.44
C TRP A 421 -13.78 3.27 18.97
N ARG A 422 -14.15 3.21 20.25
CA ARG A 422 -14.80 2.05 20.88
C ARG A 422 -16.20 2.43 21.38
N THR A 423 -17.13 1.52 21.13
CA THR A 423 -18.58 1.64 21.33
C THR A 423 -19.12 0.41 22.06
N GLY A 424 -20.32 0.51 22.64
CA GLY A 424 -20.98 -0.64 23.26
C GLY A 424 -20.29 -1.15 24.52
N ASP A 425 -20.00 -2.46 24.57
CA ASP A 425 -19.53 -3.16 25.76
C ASP A 425 -18.02 -3.50 25.73
N THR A 426 -17.27 -2.99 24.75
CA THR A 426 -15.83 -3.22 24.66
C THR A 426 -15.08 -2.47 25.77
N ALA A 427 -13.91 -2.99 26.18
CA ALA A 427 -13.09 -2.33 27.18
C ALA A 427 -12.65 -0.93 26.69
N PRO A 428 -12.56 0.10 27.54
CA PRO A 428 -11.98 1.40 27.15
C PRO A 428 -10.57 1.26 26.59
N LEU A 429 -10.16 2.21 25.76
CA LEU A 429 -8.78 2.27 25.24
C LEU A 429 -7.82 2.72 26.36
N GLU A 430 -6.63 2.12 26.38
CA GLU A 430 -5.58 2.39 27.37
C GLU A 430 -4.39 3.14 26.73
N GLU A 431 -3.50 3.72 27.55
CA GLU A 431 -2.32 4.47 27.06
C GLU A 431 -1.38 3.60 26.22
N ASP A 432 -1.25 2.31 26.56
CA ASP A 432 -0.49 1.37 25.76
C ASP A 432 -1.11 1.13 24.36
N ASP A 433 -2.44 1.27 24.23
CA ASP A 433 -3.11 1.19 22.94
C ASP A 433 -2.78 2.44 22.10
N LEU A 434 -2.66 3.61 22.72
CA LEU A 434 -2.20 4.81 22.03
C LEU A 434 -0.79 4.63 21.46
N ALA A 435 0.14 4.06 22.24
CA ALA A 435 1.50 3.79 21.77
C ALA A 435 1.52 2.84 20.55
N LEU A 436 0.66 1.81 20.56
CA LEU A 436 0.49 0.91 19.41
C LEU A 436 -0.10 1.65 18.20
N LEU A 437 -1.08 2.52 18.41
CA LEU A 437 -1.66 3.31 17.33
C LEU A 437 -0.64 4.26 16.71
N GLU A 438 0.20 4.91 17.51
CA GLU A 438 1.29 5.76 17.04
C GLU A 438 2.28 4.98 16.18
N GLU A 439 2.63 3.74 16.58
CA GLU A 439 3.50 2.88 15.78
C GLU A 439 2.87 2.51 14.42
N ILE A 440 1.58 2.18 14.41
CA ILE A 440 0.82 1.90 13.18
C ILE A 440 0.73 3.16 12.31
N ALA A 441 0.43 4.32 12.91
CA ALA A 441 0.33 5.60 12.24
C ALA A 441 1.66 6.01 11.59
N ALA A 442 2.80 5.78 12.26
CA ALA A 442 4.12 6.04 11.71
C ALA A 442 4.41 5.18 10.46
N ARG A 443 4.06 3.88 10.50
CA ARG A 443 4.22 2.98 9.34
C ARG A 443 3.27 3.38 8.20
N ALA A 444 2.03 3.72 8.53
CA ALA A 444 1.03 4.18 7.58
C ALA A 444 1.47 5.49 6.90
N ALA A 445 2.04 6.42 7.65
CA ALA A 445 2.55 7.68 7.11
C ALA A 445 3.67 7.47 6.08
N VAL A 446 4.58 6.51 6.32
CA VAL A 446 5.61 6.14 5.34
C VAL A 446 5.01 5.53 4.08
N ALA A 447 4.03 4.63 4.22
CA ALA A 447 3.34 4.02 3.08
C ALA A 447 2.57 5.08 2.26
N VAL A 448 1.89 6.01 2.93
CA VAL A 448 1.20 7.14 2.30
C VAL A 448 2.19 8.08 1.59
N ASP A 449 3.33 8.42 2.19
CA ASP A 449 4.37 9.23 1.51
C ASP A 449 4.92 8.52 0.27
N ASN A 450 5.14 7.21 0.34
CA ASN A 450 5.61 6.42 -0.81
C ASN A 450 4.58 6.42 -1.94
N ALA A 451 3.31 6.12 -1.65
CA ALA A 451 2.21 6.15 -2.62
C ALA A 451 2.02 7.54 -3.24
N ARG A 452 2.10 8.60 -2.42
CA ARG A 452 2.05 10.00 -2.86
C ARG A 452 3.19 10.36 -3.80
N ARG A 453 4.44 9.99 -3.45
CA ARG A 453 5.62 10.25 -4.30
C ARG A 453 5.51 9.54 -5.63
N TYR A 454 5.11 8.27 -5.63
CA TYR A 454 4.86 7.51 -6.85
C TYR A 454 3.78 8.20 -7.71
N THR A 455 2.68 8.65 -7.10
CA THR A 455 1.63 9.42 -7.79
C THR A 455 2.17 10.73 -8.41
N LYS A 456 2.99 11.47 -7.67
CA LYS A 456 3.61 12.72 -8.14
C LYS A 456 4.55 12.46 -9.33
N GLU A 457 5.41 11.47 -9.20
CA GLU A 457 6.38 11.09 -10.23
C GLU A 457 5.67 10.67 -11.52
N ARG A 458 4.72 9.74 -11.42
CA ARG A 458 3.89 9.30 -12.55
C ARG A 458 3.16 10.47 -13.22
N ARG A 459 2.54 11.36 -12.43
CA ARG A 459 1.83 12.53 -12.98
C ARG A 459 2.76 13.53 -13.66
N THR A 460 3.96 13.72 -13.13
CA THR A 460 4.98 14.60 -13.72
C THR A 460 5.46 14.03 -15.05
N ALA A 461 5.73 12.72 -15.10
CA ALA A 461 6.22 12.04 -16.29
C ALA A 461 5.16 12.03 -17.42
N VAL A 462 3.90 11.69 -17.11
CA VAL A 462 2.76 11.79 -18.05
C VAL A 462 2.52 13.23 -18.51
N GLY A 463 2.67 14.21 -17.60
CA GLY A 463 2.53 15.62 -17.92
C GLY A 463 3.59 16.12 -18.90
N LEU A 464 4.85 15.72 -18.70
CA LEU A 464 5.95 16.01 -19.62
C LEU A 464 5.69 15.41 -21.00
N GLN A 465 5.35 14.14 -21.08
CA GLN A 465 5.09 13.47 -22.36
C GLN A 465 3.92 14.11 -23.13
N ARG A 466 2.82 14.44 -22.46
CA ARG A 466 1.69 15.16 -23.10
C ARG A 466 2.11 16.52 -23.66
N SER A 467 3.05 17.22 -23.02
CA SER A 467 3.59 18.48 -23.54
C SER A 467 4.49 18.27 -24.77
N LEU A 468 5.04 17.07 -24.94
CA LEU A 468 5.89 16.67 -26.06
C LEU A 468 5.12 16.07 -27.24
N LEU A 469 3.79 15.89 -27.18
CA LEU A 469 2.98 15.41 -28.30
C LEU A 469 2.28 16.58 -29.04
N PRO A 470 2.00 16.45 -30.36
CA PRO A 470 1.28 17.48 -31.11
C PRO A 470 -0.18 17.60 -30.67
N PRO A 471 -0.89 18.65 -31.13
CA PRO A 471 -2.34 18.72 -31.03
C PRO A 471 -2.99 17.44 -31.58
N ALA A 472 -3.97 16.90 -30.86
CA ALA A 472 -4.63 15.66 -31.23
C ALA A 472 -5.43 15.75 -32.54
N THR A 473 -5.66 16.96 -33.08
CA THR A 473 -6.34 17.17 -34.37
C THR A 473 -5.65 18.29 -35.13
N ALA A 474 -5.50 18.11 -36.44
CA ALA A 474 -4.97 19.12 -37.35
C ALA A 474 -5.88 19.24 -38.58
N GLU A 475 -6.19 20.46 -38.99
CA GLU A 475 -6.89 20.73 -40.24
C GLU A 475 -5.99 21.56 -41.13
N THR A 476 -5.67 21.05 -42.31
CA THR A 476 -4.87 21.74 -43.32
C THR A 476 -5.64 21.79 -44.66
N PRO A 477 -5.22 22.60 -45.63
CA PRO A 477 -5.79 22.55 -46.97
C PRO A 477 -5.64 21.17 -47.63
N ALA A 478 -4.58 20.42 -47.27
CA ALA A 478 -4.33 19.08 -47.78
C ALA A 478 -5.14 17.98 -47.12
N LEU A 479 -5.46 18.07 -45.84
CA LEU A 479 -6.13 16.98 -45.11
C LEU A 479 -6.79 17.41 -43.80
N GLU A 480 -7.67 16.55 -43.30
CA GLU A 480 -8.09 16.52 -41.89
C GLU A 480 -7.36 15.37 -41.19
N ALA A 481 -6.74 15.62 -40.03
CA ALA A 481 -6.08 14.58 -39.25
C ALA A 481 -6.56 14.52 -37.80
N ALA A 482 -6.61 13.31 -37.26
CA ALA A 482 -6.88 13.04 -35.86
C ALA A 482 -5.94 11.95 -35.33
N GLY A 483 -5.08 12.35 -34.38
CA GLY A 483 -4.11 11.47 -33.73
C GLY A 483 -4.55 11.05 -32.32
N LEU A 484 -4.22 9.84 -31.92
CA LEU A 484 -4.48 9.27 -30.61
C LEU A 484 -3.19 8.61 -30.10
N TYR A 485 -2.89 8.81 -28.83
CA TYR A 485 -1.85 8.11 -28.11
C TYR A 485 -2.43 7.52 -26.82
N LEU A 486 -2.14 6.26 -26.55
CA LEU A 486 -2.49 5.56 -25.32
C LEU A 486 -1.25 4.89 -24.75
N PRO A 487 -0.86 5.23 -23.51
CA PRO A 487 0.29 4.61 -22.88
C PRO A 487 -0.03 3.15 -22.50
N ALA A 488 0.99 2.29 -22.52
CA ALA A 488 0.93 0.94 -21.99
C ALA A 488 0.53 0.92 -20.50
N ASP A 489 0.00 -0.21 -20.02
CA ASP A 489 -0.34 -0.42 -18.62
C ASP A 489 0.89 -0.71 -17.73
N SER A 490 2.07 -0.17 -18.09
CA SER A 490 3.34 -0.35 -17.40
C SER A 490 3.48 0.57 -16.17
N ASP A 491 4.39 0.21 -15.25
CA ASP A 491 4.61 0.96 -14.00
C ASP A 491 5.20 2.37 -14.23
N SER A 492 5.83 2.62 -15.39
CA SER A 492 6.37 3.93 -15.76
C SER A 492 5.31 4.89 -16.32
N GLY A 493 4.28 4.38 -17.02
CA GLY A 493 3.19 5.17 -17.59
C GLY A 493 3.61 6.18 -18.67
N VAL A 494 4.80 6.00 -19.26
CA VAL A 494 5.36 6.83 -20.33
C VAL A 494 6.11 5.91 -21.29
N GLY A 495 5.97 6.14 -22.60
CA GLY A 495 6.73 5.38 -23.60
C GLY A 495 7.24 6.21 -24.77
N GLY A 496 7.69 5.50 -25.81
CA GLY A 496 8.52 5.98 -26.91
C GLY A 496 7.74 6.43 -28.13
N ASP A 497 6.47 6.09 -28.21
CA ASP A 497 5.54 6.30 -29.31
C ASP A 497 5.21 7.78 -29.59
N TRP A 498 5.21 8.18 -30.86
CA TRP A 498 4.76 9.52 -31.27
C TRP A 498 4.17 9.57 -32.68
N PHE A 499 3.47 10.68 -32.94
CA PHE A 499 3.04 11.07 -34.27
C PHE A 499 3.25 12.58 -34.46
N ASP A 500 3.26 13.06 -35.70
CA ASP A 500 3.17 14.49 -36.02
C ASP A 500 2.48 14.73 -37.38
N VAL A 501 1.94 15.94 -37.54
CA VAL A 501 1.36 16.43 -38.80
C VAL A 501 2.00 17.79 -39.09
N ILE A 502 2.87 17.84 -40.09
CA ILE A 502 3.73 18.99 -40.35
C ILE A 502 3.29 19.64 -41.67
N PRO A 503 2.71 20.85 -41.64
CA PRO A 503 2.41 21.61 -42.86
C PRO A 503 3.71 21.96 -43.60
N LEU A 504 3.77 21.62 -44.88
CA LEU A 504 4.87 21.94 -45.78
C LEU A 504 4.46 23.05 -46.76
N SER A 505 5.40 23.49 -47.59
CA SER A 505 5.11 24.45 -48.67
C SER A 505 4.09 23.93 -49.67
N SER A 506 3.43 24.88 -50.33
CA SER A 506 2.51 24.61 -51.44
C SER A 506 1.34 23.75 -51.04
N ALA A 507 0.80 24.02 -49.84
CA ALA A 507 -0.30 23.30 -49.22
C ALA A 507 -0.04 21.81 -48.93
N ARG A 508 1.18 21.30 -49.16
CA ARG A 508 1.54 19.90 -48.87
C ARG A 508 1.63 19.66 -47.36
N VAL A 509 1.68 18.41 -46.98
CA VAL A 509 1.71 18.01 -45.57
C VAL A 509 2.52 16.74 -45.39
N ALA A 510 3.36 16.71 -44.35
CA ALA A 510 4.02 15.51 -43.89
C ALA A 510 3.25 14.87 -42.71
N LEU A 511 3.13 13.55 -42.76
CA LEU A 511 2.58 12.69 -41.71
C LEU A 511 3.72 11.84 -41.17
N VAL A 512 3.82 11.77 -39.85
CA VAL A 512 4.88 11.05 -39.16
C VAL A 512 4.26 10.16 -38.09
N VAL A 513 4.69 8.91 -38.03
CA VAL A 513 4.50 8.04 -36.86
C VAL A 513 5.81 7.32 -36.60
N GLY A 514 6.18 7.19 -35.32
CA GLY A 514 7.36 6.44 -34.94
C GLY A 514 7.24 5.89 -33.54
N ASP A 515 8.13 4.96 -33.24
CA ASP A 515 8.26 4.31 -31.95
C ASP A 515 9.75 4.21 -31.57
N VAL A 516 10.08 4.48 -30.31
CA VAL A 516 11.41 4.29 -29.74
C VAL A 516 11.38 3.04 -28.90
N ALA A 517 12.26 2.08 -29.21
CA ALA A 517 12.33 0.83 -28.47
C ALA A 517 12.44 1.06 -26.95
N GLY A 518 11.69 0.27 -26.18
CA GLY A 518 11.67 0.33 -24.72
C GLY A 518 10.72 1.37 -24.13
N HIS A 519 10.68 1.47 -22.81
CA HIS A 519 9.69 2.28 -22.09
C HIS A 519 10.30 3.14 -20.99
N GLY A 520 9.62 4.21 -20.60
CA GLY A 520 10.02 5.12 -19.53
C GLY A 520 10.79 6.36 -20.02
N LEU A 521 11.40 7.07 -19.07
CA LEU A 521 11.86 8.45 -19.29
C LEU A 521 12.91 8.59 -20.41
N HIS A 522 13.78 7.59 -20.59
CA HIS A 522 14.80 7.63 -21.64
C HIS A 522 14.20 7.50 -23.05
N ALA A 523 13.24 6.57 -23.25
CA ALA A 523 12.52 6.42 -24.52
C ALA A 523 11.77 7.71 -24.88
N THR A 524 11.09 8.32 -23.90
CA THR A 524 10.39 9.60 -24.08
C THR A 524 11.33 10.77 -24.41
N ALA A 525 12.52 10.81 -23.80
CA ALA A 525 13.52 11.83 -24.12
C ALA A 525 14.04 11.67 -25.56
N MET A 526 14.29 10.43 -25.99
CA MET A 526 14.69 10.14 -27.37
C MET A 526 13.57 10.49 -28.37
N MET A 527 12.33 10.11 -28.07
CA MET A 527 11.15 10.48 -28.87
C MET A 527 11.07 12.00 -29.07
N GLY A 528 11.23 12.79 -28.00
CA GLY A 528 11.23 14.25 -28.09
C GLY A 528 12.33 14.81 -28.99
N ARG A 529 13.54 14.20 -28.96
CA ARG A 529 14.65 14.56 -29.86
C ARG A 529 14.33 14.20 -31.31
N LEU A 530 13.89 12.97 -31.57
CA LEU A 530 13.53 12.48 -32.92
C LEU A 530 12.43 13.34 -33.54
N ARG A 531 11.35 13.57 -32.81
CA ARG A 531 10.25 14.43 -33.27
C ARG A 531 10.74 15.83 -33.64
N SER A 532 11.58 16.43 -32.80
CA SER A 532 12.14 17.76 -33.06
C SER A 532 13.06 17.78 -34.28
N ALA A 533 13.87 16.72 -34.46
CA ALA A 533 14.77 16.56 -35.58
C ALA A 533 13.99 16.38 -36.90
N VAL A 534 13.03 15.46 -36.93
CA VAL A 534 12.14 15.25 -38.09
C VAL A 534 11.46 16.56 -38.48
N ARG A 535 10.94 17.32 -37.50
CA ARG A 535 10.29 18.60 -37.78
C ARG A 535 11.25 19.63 -38.37
N ALA A 536 12.46 19.75 -37.81
CA ALA A 536 13.48 20.67 -38.32
C ALA A 536 13.96 20.28 -39.73
N MET A 537 14.06 18.99 -40.04
CA MET A 537 14.45 18.48 -41.36
C MET A 537 13.31 18.58 -42.38
N ALA A 538 12.06 18.43 -41.95
CA ALA A 538 10.89 18.63 -42.80
C ALA A 538 10.80 20.07 -43.34
N ASP A 539 11.22 21.06 -42.54
CA ASP A 539 11.33 22.46 -42.97
C ASP A 539 12.38 22.68 -44.07
N LEU A 540 13.32 21.75 -44.27
CA LEU A 540 14.31 21.77 -45.36
C LEU A 540 13.76 21.20 -46.66
N GLU A 541 12.52 20.70 -46.67
CA GLU A 541 11.83 20.12 -47.84
C GLU A 541 12.56 18.94 -48.48
N LEU A 542 13.21 18.13 -47.65
CA LEU A 542 13.86 16.89 -48.07
C LEU A 542 12.84 15.84 -48.52
N GLU A 543 13.24 15.00 -49.46
CA GLU A 543 12.46 13.81 -49.83
C GLU A 543 12.44 12.81 -48.65
N PRO A 544 11.39 11.97 -48.52
CA PRO A 544 11.22 11.07 -47.37
C PRO A 544 12.44 10.21 -47.03
N GLU A 545 13.09 9.63 -48.04
CA GLU A 545 14.26 8.78 -47.91
C GLU A 545 15.51 9.54 -47.43
N GLU A 546 15.69 10.78 -47.89
CA GLU A 546 16.81 11.63 -47.48
C GLU A 546 16.61 12.11 -46.04
N LEU A 547 15.37 12.47 -45.68
CA LEU A 547 15.04 12.85 -44.31
C LEU A 547 15.31 11.71 -43.34
N LEU A 548 14.85 10.49 -43.63
CA LEU A 548 15.09 9.34 -42.76
C LEU A 548 16.58 9.01 -42.65
N ALA A 549 17.36 9.15 -43.73
CA ALA A 549 18.81 8.97 -43.67
C ALA A 549 19.49 9.98 -42.72
N HIS A 550 19.08 11.26 -42.76
CA HIS A 550 19.61 12.27 -41.84
C HIS A 550 19.18 12.05 -40.39
N VAL A 551 17.96 11.55 -40.16
CA VAL A 551 17.51 11.18 -38.81
C VAL A 551 18.30 9.97 -38.31
N ASP A 552 18.54 8.95 -39.14
CA ASP A 552 19.36 7.77 -38.82
C ASP A 552 20.78 8.16 -38.39
N ASP A 553 21.45 9.03 -39.15
CA ASP A 553 22.77 9.58 -38.81
C ASP A 553 22.76 10.30 -37.45
N MET A 554 21.70 11.05 -37.13
CA MET A 554 21.56 11.72 -35.83
C MET A 554 21.42 10.70 -34.69
N VAL A 555 20.64 9.63 -34.88
CA VAL A 555 20.49 8.57 -33.87
C VAL A 555 21.83 7.89 -33.61
N LEU A 556 22.56 7.53 -34.67
CA LEU A 556 23.90 6.94 -34.57
C LEU A 556 24.86 7.83 -33.79
N GLN A 557 24.82 9.15 -34.01
CA GLN A 557 25.65 10.10 -33.25
C GLN A 557 25.27 10.15 -31.77
N VAL A 558 23.98 10.23 -31.45
CA VAL A 558 23.50 10.29 -30.05
C VAL A 558 23.87 9.00 -29.28
N VAL A 559 23.78 7.84 -29.93
CA VAL A 559 24.20 6.57 -29.35
C VAL A 559 25.71 6.57 -29.07
N ALA A 560 26.52 7.03 -30.01
CA ALA A 560 27.98 7.13 -29.83
C ALA A 560 28.40 8.10 -28.71
N GLU A 561 27.68 9.21 -28.54
CA GLU A 561 27.92 10.17 -27.44
C GLU A 561 27.60 9.54 -26.07
N ALA A 562 26.49 8.81 -25.95
CA ALA A 562 26.10 8.15 -24.70
C ALA A 562 27.09 7.05 -24.27
N GLU A 563 27.66 6.30 -25.22
CA GLU A 563 28.70 5.29 -24.94
C GLU A 563 30.04 5.91 -24.47
N SER A 564 30.28 7.20 -24.75
CA SER A 564 31.52 7.88 -24.39
C SER A 564 31.53 8.47 -22.97
N ASP A 565 30.38 8.90 -22.44
CA ASP A 565 30.25 9.50 -21.10
C ASP A 565 30.39 8.46 -19.96
N ASP A 566 30.10 7.18 -20.21
CA ASP A 566 30.25 6.08 -19.22
C ASP A 566 31.72 5.66 -18.96
N SER A 567 32.70 6.36 -19.55
CA SER A 567 34.11 5.94 -19.52
C SER A 567 35.05 6.79 -18.64
N GLU A 568 34.58 7.85 -17.96
CA GLU A 568 35.44 8.70 -17.11
C GLU A 568 35.26 8.59 -15.58
N ASP A 569 34.14 8.06 -15.06
CA ASP A 569 33.94 7.84 -13.61
C ASP A 569 33.99 6.35 -13.24
N GLY A 570 35.12 5.90 -12.70
CA GLY A 570 35.41 4.50 -12.33
C GLY A 570 34.62 3.91 -11.15
N ASP A 571 33.35 4.29 -10.96
CA ASP A 571 32.44 3.71 -9.96
C ASP A 571 31.01 3.43 -10.51
N ALA A 572 30.78 3.61 -11.82
CA ALA A 572 29.59 3.05 -12.46
C ALA A 572 29.76 1.53 -12.61
N GLY A 573 28.75 0.76 -12.20
CA GLY A 573 28.72 -0.70 -12.34
C GLY A 573 28.89 -1.18 -13.79
N PRO A 574 28.84 -2.50 -14.06
CA PRO A 574 28.99 -3.01 -15.41
C PRO A 574 28.03 -2.27 -16.36
N PRO A 575 28.48 -1.87 -17.56
CA PRO A 575 27.62 -1.20 -18.53
C PRO A 575 26.37 -2.06 -18.71
N VAL A 576 25.19 -1.48 -18.51
CA VAL A 576 23.93 -2.20 -18.71
C VAL A 576 23.88 -2.56 -20.20
N PRO A 577 23.94 -3.85 -20.58
CA PRO A 577 23.78 -4.22 -21.98
C PRO A 577 22.32 -3.92 -22.36
N GLY A 578 22.09 -2.94 -23.24
CA GLY A 578 20.75 -2.65 -23.78
C GLY A 578 20.15 -1.29 -23.40
N GLY A 579 20.89 -0.18 -23.55
CA GLY A 579 20.21 1.10 -23.86
C GLY A 579 19.38 0.94 -25.15
N PRO A 580 18.26 1.67 -25.35
CA PRO A 580 17.36 1.37 -26.45
C PRO A 580 18.02 1.62 -27.80
N VAL A 581 18.49 0.54 -28.41
CA VAL A 581 19.07 0.52 -29.75
C VAL A 581 17.91 0.31 -30.71
N GLY A 582 17.51 1.39 -31.39
CA GLY A 582 16.50 1.32 -32.46
C GLY A 582 15.30 2.22 -32.21
N ALA A 583 14.94 3.01 -33.22
CA ALA A 583 13.61 3.62 -33.32
C ALA A 583 13.01 3.29 -34.70
N THR A 584 11.72 3.01 -34.76
CA THR A 584 11.00 2.89 -36.03
C THR A 584 10.39 4.23 -36.41
N CYS A 585 10.30 4.51 -37.70
CA CYS A 585 9.68 5.75 -38.19
C CYS A 585 9.11 5.55 -39.60
N LEU A 586 7.88 5.99 -39.80
CA LEU A 586 7.25 6.15 -41.11
C LEU A 586 7.06 7.64 -41.37
N TYR A 587 7.60 8.12 -42.49
CA TYR A 587 7.46 9.50 -42.95
C TYR A 587 6.77 9.52 -44.32
N ALA A 588 5.66 10.24 -44.42
CA ALA A 588 4.84 10.33 -45.63
C ALA A 588 4.54 11.79 -45.99
N VAL A 589 4.72 12.18 -47.25
CA VAL A 589 4.42 13.50 -47.77
C VAL A 589 3.28 13.42 -48.77
N TYR A 590 2.16 14.06 -48.47
CA TYR A 590 1.00 14.15 -49.36
C TYR A 590 0.94 15.52 -50.04
N ASP A 591 0.82 15.51 -51.36
CA ASP A 591 0.58 16.68 -52.19
C ASP A 591 -0.89 16.73 -52.63
N PRO A 592 -1.70 17.71 -52.16
CA PRO A 592 -3.11 17.79 -52.49
C PRO A 592 -3.40 18.31 -53.90
N VAL A 593 -2.39 18.83 -54.61
CA VAL A 593 -2.52 19.29 -56.00
C VAL A 593 -2.35 18.13 -56.96
N THR A 594 -1.31 17.33 -56.76
CA THR A 594 -1.02 16.17 -57.62
C THR A 594 -1.76 14.91 -57.15
N ARG A 595 -2.16 14.86 -55.87
CA ARG A 595 -2.72 13.70 -55.16
C ARG A 595 -1.73 12.56 -54.93
N HIS A 596 -0.44 12.83 -55.11
CA HIS A 596 0.62 11.86 -54.85
C HIS A 596 1.03 11.91 -53.38
N CYS A 597 1.22 10.72 -52.80
CA CYS A 597 1.79 10.53 -51.48
C CYS A 597 3.09 9.72 -51.62
N VAL A 598 4.20 10.32 -51.23
CA VAL A 598 5.51 9.67 -51.20
C VAL A 598 5.81 9.27 -49.76
N MET A 599 6.21 8.03 -49.53
CA MET A 599 6.40 7.47 -48.19
C MET A 599 7.70 6.71 -48.11
N ALA A 600 8.39 6.78 -46.98
CA ALA A 600 9.53 5.92 -46.66
C ALA A 600 9.39 5.42 -45.21
N SER A 601 9.84 4.18 -44.96
CA SER A 601 9.77 3.54 -43.64
C SER A 601 11.14 3.04 -43.19
N ALA A 602 11.48 3.35 -41.94
CA ALA A 602 12.60 2.80 -41.19
C ALA A 602 12.04 1.80 -40.16
N GLY A 603 11.95 0.52 -40.53
CA GLY A 603 11.47 -0.56 -39.66
C GLY A 603 10.02 -0.47 -39.18
N HIS A 604 9.22 0.49 -39.67
CA HIS A 604 7.86 0.75 -39.18
C HIS A 604 6.81 -0.01 -40.00
N PRO A 605 5.68 -0.44 -39.39
CA PRO A 605 4.59 -1.12 -40.10
C PRO A 605 4.03 -0.30 -41.27
N PRO A 606 3.53 -0.96 -42.33
CA PRO A 606 2.95 -0.28 -43.49
C PRO A 606 1.62 0.41 -43.14
N PRO A 607 1.37 1.63 -43.66
CA PRO A 607 0.10 2.32 -43.42
C PRO A 607 -1.05 1.65 -44.16
N ALA A 608 -2.26 1.75 -43.59
CA ALA A 608 -3.49 1.36 -44.26
C ALA A 608 -4.11 2.56 -45.00
N VAL A 609 -4.64 2.33 -46.20
CA VAL A 609 -5.37 3.31 -47.00
C VAL A 609 -6.80 2.80 -47.16
N VAL A 610 -7.76 3.59 -46.70
CA VAL A 610 -9.18 3.37 -46.96
C VAL A 610 -9.58 4.20 -48.16
N GLY A 611 -9.86 3.53 -49.28
CA GLY A 611 -10.33 4.17 -50.51
C GLY A 611 -11.76 4.70 -50.37
N PRO A 612 -12.17 5.65 -51.23
CA PRO A 612 -13.55 6.17 -51.22
C PRO A 612 -14.61 5.11 -51.59
N ASP A 613 -14.18 3.98 -52.16
CA ASP A 613 -15.01 2.81 -52.44
C ASP A 613 -15.20 1.89 -51.21
N GLY A 614 -14.56 2.21 -50.08
CA GLY A 614 -14.64 1.44 -48.85
C GLY A 614 -13.72 0.21 -48.83
N THR A 615 -12.74 0.13 -49.74
CA THR A 615 -11.68 -0.89 -49.68
C THR A 615 -10.57 -0.44 -48.74
N VAL A 616 -9.96 -1.39 -48.02
CA VAL A 616 -8.75 -1.16 -47.20
C VAL A 616 -7.58 -1.86 -47.87
N GLU A 617 -6.55 -1.11 -48.23
CA GLU A 617 -5.30 -1.61 -48.80
C GLU A 617 -4.12 -1.20 -47.91
N TYR A 618 -3.21 -2.13 -47.62
CA TYR A 618 -1.95 -1.80 -46.98
C TYR A 618 -0.91 -1.43 -48.03
N VAL A 619 -0.21 -0.32 -47.83
CA VAL A 619 0.80 0.13 -48.79
C VAL A 619 1.98 -0.84 -48.76
N ASP A 620 2.29 -1.43 -49.91
CA ASP A 620 3.47 -2.28 -50.11
C ASP A 620 4.74 -1.44 -50.00
N LEU A 621 5.31 -1.38 -48.78
CA LEU A 621 6.56 -0.72 -48.45
C LEU A 621 7.64 -1.78 -48.23
N SER A 622 8.86 -1.52 -48.71
CA SER A 622 10.06 -2.25 -48.32
C SER A 622 10.76 -1.48 -47.18
N PRO A 623 10.40 -1.69 -45.90
CA PRO A 623 10.99 -0.93 -44.81
C PRO A 623 12.50 -1.17 -44.74
N GLY A 624 13.26 -0.08 -44.62
CA GLY A 624 14.67 -0.15 -44.26
C GLY A 624 14.86 -0.62 -42.81
N PRO A 625 16.10 -0.80 -42.33
CA PRO A 625 16.35 -1.15 -40.95
C PRO A 625 15.82 -0.05 -39.99
N PRO A 626 15.54 -0.36 -38.71
CA PRO A 626 15.25 0.66 -37.71
C PRO A 626 16.36 1.71 -37.62
N LEU A 627 15.98 2.94 -37.26
CA LEU A 627 16.89 4.07 -37.08
C LEU A 627 17.93 3.75 -35.99
N GLY A 628 19.19 4.09 -36.22
CA GLY A 628 20.32 3.82 -35.34
C GLY A 628 21.01 2.47 -35.61
N VAL A 629 20.52 1.66 -36.54
CA VAL A 629 21.20 0.44 -37.00
C VAL A 629 22.20 0.75 -38.12
N GLY A 630 21.87 1.72 -38.98
CA GLY A 630 22.68 2.13 -40.12
C GLY A 630 22.80 1.10 -41.25
N GLY A 631 23.48 1.51 -42.32
CA GLY A 631 24.05 0.59 -43.33
C GLY A 631 23.24 0.35 -44.61
N TRP A 632 22.02 0.89 -44.73
CA TRP A 632 21.18 0.73 -45.94
C TRP A 632 20.35 1.99 -46.23
N PRO A 633 20.16 2.38 -47.52
CA PRO A 633 19.27 3.47 -47.88
C PRO A 633 17.80 3.10 -47.66
N PHE A 634 16.97 4.08 -47.34
CA PHE A 634 15.51 3.93 -47.28
C PHE A 634 14.92 4.06 -48.69
N GLU A 635 13.99 3.18 -49.07
CA GLU A 635 13.35 3.22 -50.39
C GLU A 635 12.02 3.98 -50.32
N PRO A 636 11.82 5.04 -51.15
CA PRO A 636 10.56 5.73 -51.22
C PRO A 636 9.55 4.95 -52.08
N VAL A 637 8.29 4.98 -51.66
CA VAL A 637 7.14 4.46 -52.42
C VAL A 637 6.19 5.60 -52.69
N GLU A 638 5.82 5.75 -53.96
CA GLU A 638 4.87 6.75 -54.42
C GLU A 638 3.51 6.11 -54.73
N ARG A 639 2.44 6.70 -54.19
CA ARG A 639 1.06 6.27 -54.42
C ARG A 639 0.15 7.46 -54.73
N GLU A 640 -0.67 7.33 -55.76
CA GLU A 640 -1.77 8.26 -56.01
C GLU A 640 -2.94 7.93 -55.08
N LEU A 641 -3.42 8.93 -54.33
CA LEU A 641 -4.52 8.77 -53.39
C LEU A 641 -5.76 9.50 -53.92
N PRO A 642 -6.89 8.81 -54.14
CA PRO A 642 -8.14 9.47 -54.48
C PRO A 642 -8.56 10.52 -53.44
N ALA A 643 -9.34 11.51 -53.88
CA ALA A 643 -9.91 12.52 -52.98
C ALA A 643 -10.79 11.85 -51.91
N GLY A 644 -10.63 12.24 -50.65
CA GLY A 644 -11.41 11.70 -49.53
C GLY A 644 -10.93 10.35 -49.00
N SER A 645 -9.81 9.83 -49.50
CA SER A 645 -9.17 8.63 -48.95
C SER A 645 -8.71 8.88 -47.51
N VAL A 646 -8.70 7.84 -46.67
CA VAL A 646 -8.21 7.94 -45.28
C VAL A 646 -6.97 7.09 -45.11
N LEU A 647 -5.86 7.73 -44.76
CA LEU A 647 -4.64 7.06 -44.32
C LEU A 647 -4.72 6.79 -42.82
N ALA A 648 -4.35 5.59 -42.41
CA ALA A 648 -4.15 5.20 -41.02
C ALA A 648 -2.70 4.76 -40.82
N LEU A 649 -1.94 5.58 -40.09
CA LEU A 649 -0.59 5.26 -39.61
C LEU A 649 -0.70 4.83 -38.15
N TYR A 650 0.00 3.78 -37.75
CA TYR A 650 -0.16 3.17 -36.44
C TYR A 650 1.11 2.49 -35.97
N THR A 651 1.28 2.35 -34.66
CA THR A 651 2.37 1.59 -34.05
C THR A 651 1.98 0.13 -33.82
N ASP A 652 2.98 -0.71 -33.62
CA ASP A 652 2.82 -2.15 -33.43
C ASP A 652 1.92 -2.51 -32.25
N GLY A 653 1.85 -1.72 -31.18
CA GLY A 653 0.93 -1.94 -30.07
C GLY A 653 -0.56 -2.00 -30.46
N LEU A 654 -0.94 -1.48 -31.64
CA LEU A 654 -2.31 -1.60 -32.18
C LEU A 654 -2.59 -2.98 -32.83
N ILE A 655 -1.55 -3.69 -33.28
CA ILE A 655 -1.64 -4.94 -34.05
C ILE A 655 -1.00 -6.14 -33.33
N GLU A 656 0.08 -5.96 -32.58
CA GLU A 656 0.80 -7.02 -31.88
C GLU A 656 0.14 -7.37 -30.54
N ARG A 657 -0.34 -8.62 -30.43
CA ARG A 657 -1.05 -9.14 -29.26
C ARG A 657 -0.49 -10.48 -28.80
N GLY A 658 0.70 -10.48 -28.20
CA GLY A 658 1.29 -11.70 -27.63
C GLY A 658 1.84 -12.66 -28.70
N GLU A 659 1.43 -13.94 -28.69
CA GLU A 659 1.92 -14.97 -29.65
C GLU A 659 1.15 -14.99 -30.99
N GLY A 660 0.27 -14.01 -31.24
CA GLY A 660 -0.51 -13.91 -32.47
C GLY A 660 0.30 -13.46 -33.69
N ASP A 661 -0.20 -13.78 -34.89
CA ASP A 661 0.40 -13.38 -36.17
C ASP A 661 0.12 -11.89 -36.47
N ILE A 662 1.11 -11.17 -36.98
CA ILE A 662 1.01 -9.76 -37.36
C ILE A 662 -0.10 -9.55 -38.39
N ASP A 663 -0.26 -10.50 -39.31
CA ASP A 663 -1.27 -10.48 -40.36
C ASP A 663 -2.70 -10.48 -39.79
N GLU A 664 -2.95 -11.21 -38.70
CA GLU A 664 -4.26 -11.21 -38.03
C GLU A 664 -4.54 -9.86 -37.35
N GLY A 665 -3.53 -9.25 -36.74
CA GLY A 665 -3.63 -7.92 -36.13
C GLY A 665 -3.94 -6.83 -37.16
N MET A 666 -3.29 -6.88 -38.32
CA MET A 666 -3.57 -6.00 -39.45
C MET A 666 -4.99 -6.20 -39.99
N GLN A 667 -5.44 -7.45 -40.17
CA GLN A 667 -6.81 -7.71 -40.61
C GLN A 667 -7.86 -7.18 -39.62
N ASP A 668 -7.65 -7.34 -38.30
CA ASP A 668 -8.51 -6.76 -37.26
C ASP A 668 -8.53 -5.23 -37.31
N LEU A 669 -7.39 -4.58 -37.60
CA LEU A 669 -7.34 -3.14 -37.81
C LEU A 669 -8.16 -2.70 -39.04
N ALA A 670 -8.01 -3.39 -40.17
CA ALA A 670 -8.80 -3.12 -41.38
C ALA A 670 -10.31 -3.21 -41.09
N ASP A 671 -10.76 -4.27 -40.40
CA ASP A 671 -12.17 -4.45 -40.02
C ASP A 671 -12.66 -3.33 -39.09
N ARG A 672 -11.81 -2.83 -38.18
CA ARG A 672 -12.14 -1.70 -37.29
C ARG A 672 -12.26 -0.38 -38.05
N LEU A 673 -11.37 -0.10 -38.99
CA LEU A 673 -11.43 1.10 -39.83
C LEU A 673 -12.77 1.18 -40.58
N LEU A 674 -13.22 0.04 -41.13
CA LEU A 674 -14.52 -0.06 -41.80
C LEU A 674 -15.69 0.09 -40.83
N ARG A 675 -15.66 -0.59 -39.67
CA ARG A 675 -16.73 -0.50 -38.65
C ARG A 675 -16.89 0.91 -38.07
N ALA A 676 -15.78 1.64 -37.93
CA ALA A 676 -15.80 3.00 -37.42
C ALA A 676 -16.34 4.05 -38.43
N ASP A 677 -16.59 3.64 -39.68
CA ASP A 677 -17.00 4.50 -40.80
C ASP A 677 -16.09 5.73 -40.93
N VAL A 678 -14.79 5.47 -41.06
CA VAL A 678 -13.76 6.53 -41.17
C VAL A 678 -13.95 7.44 -42.40
N LEU A 679 -14.77 7.05 -43.37
CA LEU A 679 -15.12 7.85 -44.56
C LEU A 679 -16.31 8.79 -44.29
N GLY A 680 -17.34 8.35 -43.55
CA GLY A 680 -18.55 9.13 -43.32
C GLY A 680 -18.53 10.00 -42.06
N ARG A 681 -17.76 9.62 -41.03
CA ARG A 681 -17.80 10.26 -39.70
C ARG A 681 -16.57 11.13 -39.43
N PRO A 682 -16.64 12.10 -38.48
CA PRO A 682 -15.48 12.88 -38.07
C PRO A 682 -14.36 11.98 -37.55
N LEU A 683 -13.12 12.19 -38.01
CA LEU A 683 -11.98 11.31 -37.67
C LEU A 683 -11.70 11.27 -36.16
N ARG A 684 -11.97 12.39 -35.47
CA ARG A 684 -11.85 12.48 -34.00
C ARG A 684 -12.69 11.42 -33.28
N GLN A 685 -13.88 11.09 -33.78
CA GLN A 685 -14.73 10.09 -33.16
C GLN A 685 -14.34 8.69 -33.61
N ALA A 686 -14.06 8.52 -34.90
CA ALA A 686 -13.65 7.23 -35.46
C ALA A 686 -12.39 6.66 -34.78
N ARG A 687 -11.39 7.49 -34.45
CA ARG A 687 -10.19 7.02 -33.73
C ARG A 687 -10.49 6.42 -32.35
N HIS A 688 -11.50 6.96 -31.64
CA HIS A 688 -11.89 6.45 -30.32
C HIS A 688 -12.63 5.13 -30.49
N ASP A 689 -13.54 5.03 -31.45
CA ASP A 689 -14.30 3.81 -31.73
C ASP A 689 -13.38 2.65 -32.18
N ILE A 690 -12.31 2.95 -32.93
CA ILE A 690 -11.29 1.95 -33.32
C ILE A 690 -10.59 1.37 -32.07
N VAL A 691 -10.22 2.23 -31.13
CA VAL A 691 -9.55 1.81 -29.89
C VAL A 691 -10.50 1.13 -28.92
N GLU A 692 -11.72 1.63 -28.73
CA GLU A 692 -12.73 0.99 -27.87
C GLU A 692 -13.15 -0.37 -28.44
N GLY A 693 -13.07 -0.55 -29.76
CA GLY A 693 -13.26 -1.83 -30.43
C GLY A 693 -12.11 -2.84 -30.21
N MET A 694 -11.06 -2.49 -29.47
CA MET A 694 -10.03 -3.45 -29.07
C MET A 694 -10.58 -4.45 -28.03
N PRO A 695 -10.21 -5.73 -28.08
CA PRO A 695 -10.59 -6.71 -27.08
C PRO A 695 -10.12 -6.29 -25.68
N PRO A 696 -10.90 -6.60 -24.62
CA PRO A 696 -10.51 -6.28 -23.25
C PRO A 696 -9.23 -7.04 -22.86
N GLY A 697 -8.21 -6.30 -22.42
CA GLY A 697 -6.90 -6.84 -22.04
C GLY A 697 -5.94 -5.74 -21.59
N ARG A 698 -4.81 -6.14 -20.97
CA ARG A 698 -3.75 -5.20 -20.54
C ARG A 698 -2.93 -4.77 -21.76
N LEU A 699 -2.73 -3.48 -21.95
CA LEU A 699 -1.86 -2.93 -23.00
C LEU A 699 -0.41 -3.26 -22.66
N ARG A 700 0.25 -4.07 -23.50
CA ARG A 700 1.66 -4.46 -23.32
C ARG A 700 2.61 -3.38 -23.81
N ASP A 701 2.24 -2.72 -24.90
CA ASP A 701 2.96 -1.61 -25.48
C ASP A 701 2.05 -0.39 -25.66
N ASP A 702 2.68 0.74 -25.95
CA ASP A 702 2.01 1.98 -26.31
C ASP A 702 1.21 1.81 -27.61
N VAL A 703 0.13 2.58 -27.74
CA VAL A 703 -0.70 2.58 -28.94
C VAL A 703 -0.78 3.98 -29.49
N THR A 704 -0.27 4.16 -30.71
CA THR A 704 -0.39 5.38 -31.50
C THR A 704 -1.21 5.11 -32.75
N LEU A 705 -2.15 6.00 -33.05
CA LEU A 705 -2.95 5.98 -34.26
C LEU A 705 -3.10 7.39 -34.82
N LEU A 706 -2.68 7.61 -36.05
CA LEU A 706 -2.89 8.84 -36.81
C LEU A 706 -3.79 8.55 -38.01
N LEU A 707 -5.02 9.06 -37.97
CA LEU A 707 -5.93 9.06 -39.10
C LEU A 707 -5.81 10.37 -39.88
N ALA A 708 -5.73 10.29 -41.20
CA ALA A 708 -5.60 11.45 -42.08
C ALA A 708 -6.47 11.30 -43.33
N ARG A 709 -7.50 12.13 -43.47
CA ARG A 709 -8.39 12.17 -44.65
C ARG A 709 -7.91 13.17 -45.67
N THR A 710 -7.59 12.70 -46.87
CA THR A 710 -7.09 13.53 -47.96
C THR A 710 -8.15 14.50 -48.45
N ARG A 711 -7.72 15.73 -48.70
CA ARG A 711 -8.42 16.76 -49.46
C ARG A 711 -7.67 17.00 -50.77
N VAL A 712 -8.32 17.67 -51.70
CA VAL A 712 -7.73 18.06 -52.98
C VAL A 712 -7.90 19.56 -53.12
N VAL A 713 -6.89 20.24 -53.66
CA VAL A 713 -7.04 21.66 -53.99
C VAL A 713 -7.97 21.75 -55.19
N ASP A 714 -9.08 22.47 -55.03
CA ASP A 714 -10.09 22.61 -56.08
C ASP A 714 -9.49 23.25 -57.35
N ALA A 715 -10.00 22.84 -58.51
CA ALA A 715 -9.51 23.31 -59.80
C ALA A 715 -9.73 24.82 -60.01
N ASP A 716 -10.68 25.42 -59.30
CA ASP A 716 -10.93 26.87 -59.31
C ASP A 716 -9.96 27.64 -58.40
N ALA A 717 -9.19 26.96 -57.57
CA ALA A 717 -8.16 27.48 -56.68
C ALA A 717 -6.73 27.18 -57.18
N LEU A 718 -6.60 26.62 -58.39
CA LEU A 718 -5.34 26.23 -58.98
C LEU A 718 -5.22 26.78 -60.41
N ALA A 719 -4.10 27.40 -60.73
CA ALA A 719 -3.78 27.80 -62.10
C ALA A 719 -2.36 27.34 -62.45
N THR A 720 -2.21 26.64 -63.58
CA THR A 720 -0.91 26.09 -64.01
C THR A 720 -0.67 26.41 -65.48
N TRP A 721 0.53 26.93 -65.78
CA TRP A 721 0.96 27.26 -67.13
C TRP A 721 2.33 26.63 -67.43
N GLN A 722 2.48 26.13 -68.66
CA GLN A 722 3.76 25.73 -69.23
C GLN A 722 4.28 26.90 -70.05
N LEU A 723 5.47 27.39 -69.73
CA LEU A 723 6.11 28.54 -70.35
C LEU A 723 7.27 28.06 -71.23
N ASP A 724 7.36 28.64 -72.43
CA ASP A 724 8.49 28.45 -73.32
C ASP A 724 9.77 29.11 -72.75
N THR A 725 10.93 28.73 -73.30
CA THR A 725 12.24 29.14 -72.78
C THR A 725 12.73 30.49 -73.32
N GLU A 726 11.91 31.22 -74.07
CA GLU A 726 12.29 32.51 -74.64
C GLU A 726 12.15 33.64 -73.61
N PRO A 727 13.13 34.56 -73.48
CA PRO A 727 13.07 35.65 -72.50
C PRO A 727 11.84 36.57 -72.61
N ALA A 728 11.18 36.64 -73.79
CA ALA A 728 9.98 37.44 -74.00
C ALA A 728 8.77 36.92 -73.18
N VAL A 729 8.74 35.62 -72.86
CA VAL A 729 7.62 34.95 -72.16
C VAL A 729 7.43 35.46 -70.73
N VAL A 730 8.44 36.11 -70.14
CA VAL A 730 8.30 36.74 -68.81
C VAL A 730 7.20 37.82 -68.82
N GLY A 731 7.02 38.53 -69.94
CA GLY A 731 5.90 39.47 -70.11
C GLY A 731 4.55 38.78 -70.08
N ASP A 732 4.42 37.68 -70.82
CA ASP A 732 3.18 36.90 -70.91
C ASP A 732 2.83 36.25 -69.56
N ALA A 733 3.83 35.72 -68.84
CA ALA A 733 3.66 35.14 -67.51
C ALA A 733 3.07 36.15 -66.51
N ARG A 734 3.50 37.43 -66.57
CA ARG A 734 2.94 38.49 -65.73
C ARG A 734 1.48 38.77 -66.07
N HIS A 735 1.14 38.87 -67.36
CA HIS A 735 -0.25 39.06 -67.78
C HIS A 735 -1.16 37.91 -67.35
N LEU A 736 -0.73 36.66 -67.55
CA LEU A 736 -1.47 35.46 -67.14
C LEU A 736 -1.76 35.45 -65.63
N VAL A 737 -0.77 35.82 -64.82
CA VAL A 737 -0.92 35.88 -63.35
C VAL A 737 -1.85 37.01 -62.94
N LEU A 738 -1.72 38.20 -63.51
CA LEU A 738 -2.59 39.34 -63.19
C LEU A 738 -4.05 39.05 -63.55
N ASP A 739 -4.30 38.45 -64.72
CA ASP A 739 -5.64 38.04 -65.14
C ASP A 739 -6.22 37.00 -64.17
N GLN A 740 -5.40 36.04 -63.71
CA GLN A 740 -5.83 35.03 -62.75
C GLN A 740 -6.11 35.61 -61.36
N LEU A 741 -5.30 36.57 -60.89
CA LEU A 741 -5.54 37.26 -59.62
C LEU A 741 -6.83 38.08 -59.67
N THR A 742 -7.09 38.76 -60.79
CA THR A 742 -8.36 39.46 -61.02
C THR A 742 -9.54 38.47 -60.98
N ALA A 743 -9.39 37.30 -61.62
CA ALA A 743 -10.41 36.25 -61.60
C ALA A 743 -10.65 35.65 -60.21
N TRP A 744 -9.65 35.71 -59.33
CA TRP A 744 -9.74 35.27 -57.93
C TRP A 744 -10.10 36.38 -56.93
N ASP A 745 -10.35 37.60 -57.40
CA ASP A 745 -10.63 38.78 -56.58
C ASP A 745 -9.46 39.13 -55.63
N LEU A 746 -8.23 39.00 -56.12
CA LEU A 746 -6.97 39.23 -55.40
C LEU A 746 -6.16 40.40 -55.99
N ASP A 747 -6.84 41.43 -56.49
CA ASP A 747 -6.23 42.62 -57.10
C ASP A 747 -5.22 43.32 -56.17
N GLU A 748 -5.42 43.24 -54.85
CA GLU A 748 -4.50 43.81 -53.86
C GLU A 748 -3.09 43.17 -53.90
N LEU A 749 -3.00 41.89 -54.28
CA LEU A 749 -1.73 41.17 -54.37
C LEU A 749 -1.03 41.39 -55.71
N ALA A 750 -1.73 41.90 -56.73
CA ALA A 750 -1.27 42.03 -58.11
C ALA A 750 0.16 42.55 -58.26
N PHE A 751 0.47 43.71 -57.67
CA PHE A 751 1.81 44.32 -57.77
C PHE A 751 2.91 43.42 -57.22
N SER A 752 2.65 42.81 -56.06
CA SER A 752 3.64 41.98 -55.36
C SER A 752 3.86 40.63 -56.05
N THR A 753 2.78 39.96 -56.46
CA THR A 753 2.84 38.68 -57.18
C THR A 753 3.44 38.85 -58.58
N GLU A 754 3.12 39.95 -59.29
CA GLU A 754 3.71 40.26 -60.59
C GLU A 754 5.24 40.32 -60.49
N LEU A 755 5.76 41.03 -59.48
CA LEU A 755 7.20 41.18 -59.30
C LEU A 755 7.88 39.87 -58.89
N ILE A 756 7.24 39.08 -58.02
CA ILE A 756 7.70 37.74 -57.65
C ILE A 756 7.81 36.85 -58.91
N VAL A 757 6.75 36.78 -59.70
CA VAL A 757 6.70 35.95 -60.92
C VAL A 757 7.75 36.41 -61.92
N SER A 758 7.90 37.73 -62.11
CA SER A 758 8.94 38.29 -62.97
C SER A 758 10.32 37.78 -62.58
N GLU A 759 10.67 37.82 -61.30
CA GLU A 759 11.98 37.40 -60.80
C GLU A 759 12.18 35.88 -60.84
N LEU A 760 11.17 35.10 -60.44
CA LEU A 760 11.25 33.64 -60.42
C LEU A 760 11.32 33.04 -61.83
N VAL A 761 10.45 33.48 -62.75
CA VAL A 761 10.44 33.00 -64.14
C VAL A 761 11.69 33.43 -64.88
N THR A 762 12.18 34.67 -64.68
CA THR A 762 13.44 35.13 -65.28
C THR A 762 14.61 34.27 -64.82
N ASN A 763 14.68 33.93 -63.52
CA ASN A 763 15.72 33.05 -63.00
C ASN A 763 15.63 31.64 -63.59
N ALA A 764 14.43 31.06 -63.70
CA ALA A 764 14.23 29.75 -64.30
C ALA A 764 14.72 29.71 -65.77
N ILE A 765 14.28 30.66 -66.58
CA ILE A 765 14.68 30.77 -68.00
C ILE A 765 16.20 30.93 -68.14
N ARG A 766 16.82 31.78 -67.30
CA ARG A 766 18.26 32.06 -67.37
C ARG A 766 19.14 30.87 -67.01
N HIS A 767 18.67 29.97 -66.16
CA HIS A 767 19.50 28.96 -65.50
C HIS A 767 19.16 27.50 -65.84
N ALA A 768 17.99 27.20 -66.42
CA ALA A 768 17.54 25.82 -66.63
C ALA A 768 17.43 25.39 -68.10
N GLY A 769 17.11 26.30 -69.03
CA GLY A 769 17.05 26.04 -70.48
C GLY A 769 16.00 25.01 -70.96
N GLY A 770 15.23 24.38 -70.07
CA GLY A 770 14.12 23.46 -70.33
C GLY A 770 12.74 24.06 -69.99
N PRO A 771 11.63 23.32 -70.20
CA PRO A 771 10.28 23.87 -70.00
C PRO A 771 10.08 24.36 -68.56
N VAL A 772 9.60 25.59 -68.42
CA VAL A 772 9.36 26.22 -67.12
C VAL A 772 7.87 26.10 -66.80
N ARG A 773 7.54 25.57 -65.63
CA ARG A 773 6.15 25.49 -65.16
C ARG A 773 5.91 26.59 -64.14
N LEU A 774 4.93 27.45 -64.38
CA LEU A 774 4.43 28.43 -63.41
C LEU A 774 3.10 27.93 -62.86
N ARG A 775 2.94 27.97 -61.53
CA ARG A 775 1.71 27.55 -60.87
C ARG A 775 1.34 28.51 -59.74
N LEU A 776 0.06 28.89 -59.69
CA LEU A 776 -0.53 29.57 -58.54
C LEU A 776 -1.50 28.63 -57.83
N ILE A 777 -1.46 28.65 -56.49
CA ILE A 777 -2.30 27.84 -55.62
C ILE A 777 -2.93 28.79 -54.59
N ARG A 778 -4.26 28.77 -54.48
CA ARG A 778 -5.03 29.60 -53.55
C ARG A 778 -5.63 28.74 -52.45
N THR A 779 -5.01 28.73 -51.27
CA THR A 779 -5.53 28.05 -50.07
C THR A 779 -5.82 29.08 -48.97
N ASP A 780 -5.30 28.86 -47.77
CA ASP A 780 -5.10 29.86 -46.72
C ASP A 780 -4.08 30.95 -47.09
N THR A 781 -3.23 30.67 -48.07
CA THR A 781 -2.25 31.60 -48.65
C THR A 781 -2.31 31.55 -50.17
N LEU A 782 -1.71 32.55 -50.82
CA LEU A 782 -1.42 32.50 -52.25
C LEU A 782 0.01 31.99 -52.43
N THR A 783 0.16 30.76 -52.93
CA THR A 783 1.47 30.21 -53.28
C THR A 783 1.74 30.42 -54.77
N CYS A 784 2.93 30.93 -55.09
CA CYS A 784 3.47 30.96 -56.44
C CYS A 784 4.64 29.98 -56.53
N GLU A 785 4.57 29.00 -57.43
CA GLU A 785 5.63 28.04 -57.72
C GLU A 785 6.17 28.23 -59.14
N VAL A 786 7.49 28.18 -59.29
CA VAL A 786 8.17 28.08 -60.58
C VAL A 786 9.06 26.85 -60.58
N SER A 787 8.72 25.86 -61.39
CA SER A 787 9.50 24.63 -61.56
C SER A 787 10.33 24.67 -62.83
N ASP A 788 11.57 24.21 -62.74
CA ASP A 788 12.52 24.14 -63.85
C ASP A 788 13.43 22.91 -63.75
N SER A 789 14.13 22.56 -64.83
CA SER A 789 14.98 21.36 -64.91
C SER A 789 16.40 21.53 -64.34
N SER A 790 16.69 22.64 -63.66
CA SER A 790 18.01 22.90 -63.07
C SER A 790 18.10 22.33 -61.65
N ASN A 791 19.21 21.65 -61.36
CA ASN A 791 19.51 21.18 -60.00
C ASN A 791 20.38 22.18 -59.21
N THR A 792 20.52 23.42 -59.71
CA THR A 792 21.37 24.43 -59.06
C THR A 792 20.62 25.19 -57.97
N GLN A 793 21.19 25.23 -56.75
CA GLN A 793 20.60 25.96 -55.62
C GLN A 793 20.50 27.47 -55.86
N PRO A 794 19.30 28.06 -55.74
CA PRO A 794 19.16 29.50 -55.74
C PRO A 794 19.81 30.07 -54.48
N ARG A 795 20.81 30.94 -54.62
CA ARG A 795 21.45 31.62 -53.48
C ARG A 795 21.04 33.08 -53.45
N MET A 796 20.51 33.52 -52.30
CA MET A 796 20.29 34.94 -52.06
C MET A 796 21.64 35.67 -52.03
N ARG A 797 21.78 36.71 -52.86
CA ARG A 797 22.99 37.55 -52.91
C ARG A 797 22.63 38.96 -52.46
N ARG A 798 23.49 39.59 -51.66
CA ARG A 798 23.43 41.03 -51.42
C ARG A 798 24.14 41.74 -52.56
N ALA A 799 23.39 42.09 -53.61
CA ALA A 799 23.92 42.84 -54.74
C ALA A 799 24.40 44.23 -54.30
N ARG A 800 25.55 44.69 -54.80
CA ARG A 800 26.03 46.05 -54.53
C ARG A 800 25.16 47.08 -55.26
N ASN A 801 25.18 48.34 -54.83
CA ASN A 801 24.36 49.40 -55.44
C ASN A 801 24.60 49.57 -56.96
N SER A 802 25.77 49.15 -57.46
CA SER A 802 26.18 49.20 -58.87
C SER A 802 25.96 47.91 -59.68
N GLU A 803 25.44 46.84 -59.08
CA GLU A 803 25.16 45.58 -59.80
C GLU A 803 23.70 45.54 -60.27
N GLU A 804 23.49 45.32 -61.57
CA GLU A 804 22.16 45.20 -62.20
C GLU A 804 21.49 43.84 -61.93
N GLY A 805 22.24 42.83 -61.46
CA GLY A 805 21.73 41.48 -61.19
C GLY A 805 21.86 41.05 -59.72
N GLY A 806 21.15 39.98 -59.36
CA GLY A 806 21.29 39.33 -58.05
C GLY A 806 20.37 39.84 -56.93
N ARG A 807 19.38 40.70 -57.26
CA ARG A 807 18.36 41.19 -56.31
C ARG A 807 17.07 40.36 -56.31
N GLY A 808 16.84 39.50 -57.30
CA GLY A 808 15.55 38.82 -57.48
C GLY A 808 15.05 38.06 -56.26
N LEU A 809 15.85 37.14 -55.70
CA LEU A 809 15.46 36.41 -54.49
C LEU A 809 15.33 37.32 -53.25
N TYR A 810 16.06 38.45 -53.20
CA TYR A 810 15.88 39.43 -52.14
C TYR A 810 14.53 40.13 -52.25
N ILE A 811 14.10 40.47 -53.47
CA ILE A 811 12.77 41.05 -53.73
C ILE A 811 11.67 40.05 -53.37
N VAL A 812 11.78 38.80 -53.82
CA VAL A 812 10.84 37.73 -53.47
C VAL A 812 10.72 37.62 -51.96
N ALA A 813 11.83 37.55 -51.24
CA ALA A 813 11.86 37.46 -49.77
C ALA A 813 11.27 38.67 -49.03
N GLN A 814 11.21 39.86 -49.64
CA GLN A 814 10.58 41.04 -49.05
C GLN A 814 9.07 41.10 -49.31
N LEU A 815 8.59 40.43 -50.36
CA LEU A 815 7.19 40.46 -50.81
C LEU A 815 6.40 39.20 -50.43
N SER A 816 7.07 38.20 -49.86
CA SER A 816 6.48 36.94 -49.41
C SER A 816 6.80 36.73 -47.94
N HIS A 817 5.89 36.08 -47.21
CA HIS A 817 6.10 35.78 -45.79
C HIS A 817 6.91 34.50 -45.60
N ARG A 818 6.83 33.58 -46.57
CA ARG A 818 7.68 32.39 -46.70
C ARG A 818 8.07 32.22 -48.15
N TRP A 819 9.27 31.72 -48.38
CA TRP A 819 9.76 31.33 -49.69
C TRP A 819 10.86 30.28 -49.53
N GLY A 820 11.08 29.48 -50.55
CA GLY A 820 12.04 28.39 -50.50
C GLY A 820 12.29 27.76 -51.85
N SER A 821 13.02 26.65 -51.83
CA SER A 821 13.24 25.82 -53.00
C SER A 821 13.20 24.36 -52.63
N ARG A 822 12.40 23.60 -53.37
CA ARG A 822 12.31 22.14 -53.32
C ARG A 822 13.09 21.52 -54.46
N TYR A 823 13.74 20.41 -54.21
CA TYR A 823 14.32 19.56 -55.25
C TYR A 823 13.42 18.37 -55.52
N THR A 824 13.48 17.89 -56.75
CA THR A 824 12.84 16.66 -57.20
C THR A 824 13.82 15.94 -58.12
N VAL A 825 13.60 14.67 -58.39
CA VAL A 825 14.45 13.88 -59.30
C VAL A 825 14.62 14.54 -60.68
N GLY A 826 13.61 15.29 -61.14
CA GLY A 826 13.57 15.92 -62.47
C GLY A 826 13.95 17.40 -62.53
N GLY A 827 14.30 18.03 -61.40
CA GLY A 827 14.56 19.47 -61.37
C GLY A 827 14.29 20.11 -60.01
N LYS A 828 14.08 21.43 -59.99
CA LYS A 828 13.75 22.18 -58.77
C LYS A 828 12.46 22.96 -58.93
N THR A 829 11.84 23.28 -57.80
CA THR A 829 10.71 24.21 -57.70
C THR A 829 11.08 25.31 -56.72
N VAL A 830 11.09 26.56 -57.17
CA VAL A 830 11.22 27.73 -56.30
C VAL A 830 9.83 28.26 -56.02
N TRP A 831 9.50 28.48 -54.75
CA TRP A 831 8.16 28.85 -54.33
C TRP A 831 8.18 30.06 -53.40
N SER A 832 7.06 30.77 -53.35
CA SER A 832 6.83 31.89 -52.43
C SER A 832 5.36 31.92 -52.01
N GLU A 833 5.11 32.28 -50.76
CA GLU A 833 3.77 32.35 -50.19
C GLU A 833 3.46 33.78 -49.74
N GLN A 834 2.26 34.24 -50.10
CA GLN A 834 1.74 35.55 -49.72
C GLN A 834 0.47 35.36 -48.90
N SER A 835 0.31 36.13 -47.82
CA SER A 835 -0.92 36.11 -47.04
C SER A 835 -2.07 36.67 -47.87
N LEU A 836 -3.23 36.01 -47.81
CA LEU A 836 -4.42 36.54 -48.45
C LEU A 836 -4.92 37.78 -47.69
N PRO A 837 -5.50 38.78 -48.39
CA PRO A 837 -6.18 39.89 -47.73
C PRO A 837 -7.29 39.38 -46.80
N PRO A 838 -7.54 40.04 -45.66
CA PRO A 838 -8.68 39.70 -44.82
C PRO A 838 -9.98 39.89 -45.62
N ALA A 839 -10.83 38.85 -45.60
CA ALA A 839 -12.12 38.81 -46.30
C ALA A 839 -13.14 39.84 -45.80
#